data_AF-A0AAU7E024-F1
#
_entry.id   AF-A0AAU7E024-F1
#
_cell.length_a   1.000
_cell.length_b   1.000
_cell.length_c   1.000
_cell.angle_alpha   90.00
_cell.angle_beta   90.00
_cell.angle_gamma   90.00
#
_symmetry.space_group_name_H-M   'P 1'
#
loop_
_entity.id
_entity.type
_entity.pdbx_description
1 polymer ?
#
loop_
_entity_poly.entity_id
_entity_poly.type
_entity_poly.pdbx_seq_one_letter_code
_entity_poly.pdbx_strand_id
1 'polypeptide(L)'
;MTRSSSNHHRWSRALSVLFAGALTAPLAVTAASAAPAAPEERILIPADQVSIQMFSLIPWVTADGLKPVLEDLADIGFQNIEPYGGTYTGHTGASFRALIDEVGLKAPSSHYNVKEDTFDDTLGFVKNVGQHYVGSGGFADPGVDTYEKTLETAKIMNRLGKRSVEAGVGKFFGHNHAGEFTTKYEHNGELLSAWEILVQETDPQYVVFQVDVAWATHAKVDVPELLKTYGDRVELLHIKDGTGMGEGPRPSFTNIGEGEVAMQEILAVAQEIDIAYYILEYDVAPQGKDFATTGFEYLVGTEVTPLPVTFADREGTTDDTFTIPDVPGVNYVSGDKVLEPGTYPGSGTVSVTASAAANHVLSDGARTSWQREFTTERMLVPVDQASIQMFSLIPWVGEDGQDSVITELAEIGFKNIEPWGGNYRDIAAADFRALIDSVGISAPTSHYNTAEDSFQDTLDYVGEVGQHYVGSGGFADPGISSYADTLETAKTMNRLGALSVEAGIGKFFGHNHAGEFTTKYEHNGQLMSAWEILVAETDPALVTFQVDIAWATHANLDVPALITKYADRIELLHIKDGTGMAVDERPTFVNLGLGEVDIQGVLKASQDANIAYYVMEYDLAADGRDFATEGFDYLVGDPVITVAPTAPTFTDKDGTDKDTVDITATDGVEYLINDKVVAAGSHAASGKVTVTARAIEGYVLEEGAATSWTHTFDATSKSDDKTKDPTDDKPGAGGTDDKAGGTKKPSGNLAKTGADLGTSTIAVTILLLAAGGLLVRRKIKG
;
A
#
# COMPACT_ATOMS: atom_id res chain seq x y z
N MET A 1 22.28 -14.17 -36.54
CA MET A 1 22.44 -12.86 -35.89
C MET A 1 22.82 -13.16 -34.43
N THR A 2 24.12 -13.06 -34.10
CA THR A 2 24.71 -12.15 -33.09
C THR A 2 24.19 -12.39 -31.66
N ARG A 3 24.96 -12.59 -30.58
CA ARG A 3 26.41 -12.68 -30.30
C ARG A 3 26.53 -12.96 -28.77
N SER A 4 27.55 -13.73 -28.34
CA SER A 4 28.32 -13.59 -27.07
C SER A 4 27.59 -13.76 -25.71
N SER A 5 28.17 -14.24 -24.61
CA SER A 5 29.56 -14.48 -24.18
C SER A 5 29.57 -15.42 -22.95
N SER A 6 30.49 -16.38 -22.91
CA SER A 6 30.83 -17.18 -21.73
C SER A 6 32.01 -16.54 -20.98
N ASN A 7 31.91 -16.46 -19.65
CA ASN A 7 33.01 -16.07 -18.76
C ASN A 7 33.17 -17.15 -17.68
N HIS A 8 34.20 -17.99 -17.79
CA HIS A 8 34.68 -18.82 -16.70
C HIS A 8 36.07 -18.30 -16.27
N HIS A 9 36.19 -17.85 -15.02
CA HIS A 9 37.47 -17.52 -14.40
C HIS A 9 38.07 -18.76 -13.73
N ARG A 10 39.17 -19.24 -14.29
CA ARG A 10 40.07 -20.23 -13.67
C ARG A 10 41.15 -19.50 -12.88
N TRP A 11 41.19 -19.69 -11.56
CA TRP A 11 42.33 -19.27 -10.74
C TRP A 11 43.37 -20.39 -10.71
N SER A 12 44.56 -20.11 -11.24
CA SER A 12 45.74 -20.96 -11.13
C SER A 12 46.67 -20.36 -10.07
N ARG A 13 47.10 -21.12 -9.07
CA ARG A 13 48.26 -20.77 -8.24
C ARG A 13 49.18 -21.97 -8.09
N ALA A 14 50.36 -21.84 -8.68
CA ALA A 14 51.55 -22.61 -8.34
C ALA A 14 52.56 -21.63 -7.73
N LEU A 15 53.13 -21.95 -6.57
CA LEU A 15 54.50 -21.56 -6.25
C LEU A 15 55.08 -22.49 -5.16
N SER A 16 56.12 -23.22 -5.54
CA SER A 16 57.00 -23.96 -4.65
C SER A 16 58.14 -23.04 -4.19
N VAL A 17 58.47 -23.02 -2.90
CA VAL A 17 59.81 -22.65 -2.41
C VAL A 17 60.19 -23.56 -1.24
N LEU A 18 61.31 -24.27 -1.41
CA LEU A 18 62.03 -25.05 -0.41
C LEU A 18 62.90 -24.13 0.46
N PHE A 19 62.90 -24.33 1.79
CA PHE A 19 64.10 -24.17 2.61
C PHE A 19 64.05 -25.11 3.82
N ALA A 20 65.14 -25.84 4.02
CA ALA A 20 65.35 -26.79 5.11
C ALA A 20 65.92 -26.10 6.35
N GLY A 21 65.54 -26.54 7.55
CA GLY A 21 66.22 -26.16 8.79
C GLY A 21 65.51 -26.53 10.10
N ALA A 22 65.95 -27.65 10.68
CA ALA A 22 66.05 -28.00 12.11
C ALA A 22 64.80 -28.07 13.03
N LEU A 23 64.72 -29.22 13.72
CA LEU A 23 63.76 -29.61 14.76
C LEU A 23 63.75 -28.68 15.99
N THR A 24 62.54 -28.35 16.47
CA THR A 24 62.14 -28.48 17.89
C THR A 24 60.61 -28.57 17.94
N ALA A 25 60.07 -29.64 18.53
CA ALA A 25 58.64 -29.82 18.75
C ALA A 25 58.14 -28.96 19.94
N PRO A 26 57.04 -28.22 19.80
CA PRO A 26 56.20 -27.86 20.93
C PRO A 26 54.98 -28.78 20.97
N LEU A 27 54.59 -29.21 22.17
CA LEU A 27 53.35 -29.94 22.43
C LEU A 27 52.16 -29.17 21.84
N ALA A 28 51.47 -29.77 20.88
CA ALA A 28 50.17 -29.30 20.43
C ALA A 28 49.16 -29.58 21.55
N VAL A 29 48.74 -28.53 22.23
CA VAL A 29 47.49 -28.52 22.98
C VAL A 29 46.39 -28.74 21.94
N THR A 30 45.67 -29.84 22.05
CA THR A 30 44.45 -30.09 21.28
C THR A 30 43.43 -29.02 21.68
N ALA A 31 43.34 -27.95 20.89
CA ALA A 31 42.16 -27.10 20.92
C ALA A 31 41.01 -27.95 20.37
N ALA A 32 40.08 -28.33 21.25
CA ALA A 32 38.79 -28.81 20.81
C ALA A 32 38.20 -27.72 19.92
N SER A 33 37.93 -28.04 18.65
CA SER A 33 37.17 -27.18 17.75
C SER A 33 35.83 -26.94 18.42
N ALA A 34 35.59 -25.73 18.90
CA ALA A 34 34.23 -25.32 19.27
C ALA A 34 33.38 -25.40 18.01
N ALA A 35 32.20 -26.03 18.10
CA ALA A 35 31.21 -25.98 17.05
C ALA A 35 30.93 -24.50 16.71
N PRO A 36 30.74 -24.13 15.43
CA PRO A 36 30.29 -22.79 15.09
C PRO A 36 28.99 -22.49 15.84
N ALA A 37 28.86 -21.27 16.36
CA ALA A 37 27.62 -20.83 16.97
C ALA A 37 26.50 -20.85 15.90
N ALA A 38 25.31 -21.32 16.30
CA ALA A 38 24.11 -21.20 15.46
C ALA A 38 23.92 -19.73 15.02
N PRO A 39 23.40 -19.48 13.80
CA PRO A 39 23.18 -18.13 13.31
C PRO A 39 22.26 -17.34 14.25
N GLU A 40 22.50 -16.03 14.40
CA GLU A 40 21.71 -15.15 15.29
C GLU A 40 20.24 -15.00 14.83
N GLU A 41 19.98 -15.20 13.53
CA GLU A 41 18.65 -15.27 12.92
C GLU A 41 18.45 -16.61 12.22
N ARG A 42 17.21 -17.10 12.25
CA ARG A 42 16.84 -18.36 11.60
C ARG A 42 16.95 -18.23 10.09
N ILE A 43 17.53 -19.24 9.46
CA ILE A 43 17.58 -19.39 8.01
C ILE A 43 16.20 -19.78 7.49
N LEU A 44 15.64 -18.92 6.64
CA LEU A 44 14.39 -19.17 5.92
C LEU A 44 14.67 -19.56 4.46
N ILE A 45 13.84 -20.43 3.91
CA ILE A 45 13.93 -20.97 2.56
C ILE A 45 12.79 -20.39 1.72
N PRO A 46 13.06 -19.92 0.49
CA PRO A 46 12.02 -19.53 -0.45
C PRO A 46 10.97 -20.63 -0.65
N ALA A 47 9.69 -20.28 -0.57
CA ALA A 47 8.57 -21.22 -0.65
C ALA A 47 8.56 -22.06 -1.94
N ASP A 48 9.06 -21.51 -3.05
CA ASP A 48 9.17 -22.18 -4.35
C ASP A 48 10.27 -23.25 -4.39
N GLN A 49 11.19 -23.26 -3.42
CA GLN A 49 12.19 -24.30 -3.21
C GLN A 49 11.75 -25.36 -2.19
N VAL A 50 10.68 -25.10 -1.43
CA VAL A 50 10.15 -26.08 -0.46
C VAL A 50 9.23 -27.07 -1.16
N SER A 51 9.41 -28.35 -0.86
CA SER A 51 8.57 -29.46 -1.31
C SER A 51 8.18 -30.33 -0.10
N ILE A 52 7.22 -31.22 -0.26
CA ILE A 52 6.85 -32.21 0.78
C ILE A 52 6.77 -33.60 0.20
N GLN A 53 7.44 -34.55 0.87
CA GLN A 53 7.43 -35.95 0.45
C GLN A 53 6.10 -36.61 0.87
N MET A 54 5.34 -37.04 -0.14
CA MET A 54 3.99 -37.62 0.01
C MET A 54 3.98 -38.93 0.79
N PHE A 55 5.13 -39.62 0.90
CA PHE A 55 5.29 -40.78 1.78
C PHE A 55 5.00 -40.41 3.26
N SER A 56 5.30 -39.18 3.66
CA SER A 56 4.98 -38.68 5.00
C SER A 56 3.48 -38.62 5.25
N LEU A 57 2.70 -38.40 4.20
CA LEU A 57 1.29 -38.05 4.30
C LEU A 57 0.36 -39.24 4.13
N ILE A 58 0.88 -40.48 4.08
CA ILE A 58 0.09 -41.70 3.88
C ILE A 58 -1.11 -41.78 4.82
N PRO A 59 -0.99 -41.57 6.15
CA PRO A 59 -2.15 -41.66 7.03
C PRO A 59 -3.22 -40.61 6.71
N TRP A 60 -2.79 -39.40 6.38
CA TRP A 60 -3.68 -38.28 6.05
C TRP A 60 -4.39 -38.50 4.71
N VAL A 61 -3.66 -38.87 3.66
CA VAL A 61 -4.22 -39.22 2.34
C VAL A 61 -5.16 -40.43 2.43
N THR A 62 -4.85 -41.40 3.30
CA THR A 62 -5.74 -42.55 3.52
C THR A 62 -7.05 -42.15 4.18
N ALA A 63 -7.01 -41.19 5.10
CA ALA A 63 -8.20 -40.70 5.81
C ALA A 63 -9.08 -39.82 4.91
N ASP A 64 -8.48 -38.86 4.21
CA ASP A 64 -9.21 -37.74 3.59
C ASP A 64 -9.23 -37.81 2.05
N GLY A 65 -8.37 -38.63 1.45
CA GLY A 65 -8.20 -38.77 0.01
C GLY A 65 -7.12 -37.84 -0.56
N LEU A 66 -6.63 -38.16 -1.76
CA LEU A 66 -5.50 -37.45 -2.36
C LEU A 66 -5.82 -35.98 -2.70
N LYS A 67 -6.92 -35.72 -3.41
CA LYS A 67 -7.24 -34.35 -3.85
C LYS A 67 -7.43 -33.36 -2.68
N PRO A 68 -8.23 -33.67 -1.64
CA PRO A 68 -8.39 -32.76 -0.50
C PRO A 68 -7.06 -32.47 0.21
N VAL A 69 -6.17 -33.46 0.32
CA VAL A 69 -4.84 -33.25 0.90
C VAL A 69 -3.98 -32.34 0.01
N LEU A 70 -4.05 -32.48 -1.31
CA LEU A 70 -3.35 -31.56 -2.23
C LEU A 70 -3.88 -30.13 -2.12
N GLU A 71 -5.21 -29.96 -2.02
CA GLU A 71 -5.85 -28.64 -1.80
C GLU A 71 -5.36 -28.02 -0.49
N ASP A 72 -5.37 -28.79 0.60
CA ASP A 72 -4.84 -28.34 1.90
C ASP A 72 -3.34 -27.99 1.86
N LEU A 73 -2.52 -28.71 1.09
CA LEU A 73 -1.10 -28.38 0.94
C LEU A 73 -0.89 -27.06 0.19
N ALA A 74 -1.67 -26.80 -0.85
CA ALA A 74 -1.65 -25.51 -1.55
C ALA A 74 -2.11 -24.37 -0.63
N ASP A 75 -3.15 -24.59 0.18
CA ASP A 75 -3.64 -23.63 1.17
C ASP A 75 -2.60 -23.35 2.27
N ILE A 76 -1.79 -24.34 2.66
CA ILE A 76 -0.65 -24.15 3.58
C ILE A 76 0.46 -23.30 2.94
N GLY A 77 0.52 -23.25 1.60
CA GLY A 77 1.50 -22.46 0.84
C GLY A 77 2.52 -23.28 0.06
N PHE A 78 2.44 -24.62 0.07
CA PHE A 78 3.32 -25.44 -0.74
C PHE A 78 3.09 -25.16 -2.23
N GLN A 79 4.19 -25.05 -2.99
CA GLN A 79 4.14 -24.99 -4.45
C GLN A 79 4.60 -26.31 -5.09
N ASN A 80 5.28 -27.16 -4.32
CA ASN A 80 5.87 -28.40 -4.80
C ASN A 80 5.51 -29.57 -3.86
N ILE A 81 5.34 -30.74 -4.46
CA ILE A 81 5.27 -32.03 -3.77
C ILE A 81 6.33 -32.97 -4.34
N GLU A 82 6.75 -33.96 -3.55
CA GLU A 82 7.54 -35.09 -4.01
C GLU A 82 6.70 -36.36 -3.85
N PRO A 83 6.10 -36.89 -4.93
CA PRO A 83 5.35 -38.12 -4.86
C PRO A 83 6.24 -39.34 -4.64
N TYR A 84 5.63 -40.44 -4.19
CA TYR A 84 6.23 -41.76 -4.27
C TYR A 84 5.33 -42.71 -5.08
N GLY A 85 5.80 -43.91 -5.40
CA GLY A 85 5.06 -44.84 -6.26
C GLY A 85 3.60 -45.12 -5.88
N GLY A 86 3.28 -45.11 -4.58
CA GLY A 86 1.91 -45.26 -4.10
C GLY A 86 1.00 -44.06 -4.39
N THR A 87 1.55 -42.83 -4.41
CA THR A 87 0.82 -41.60 -4.71
C THR A 87 0.15 -41.63 -6.09
N TYR A 88 0.77 -42.31 -7.05
CA TYR A 88 0.28 -42.40 -8.43
C TYR A 88 -0.82 -43.44 -8.65
N THR A 89 -1.23 -44.18 -7.60
CA THR A 89 -2.20 -45.27 -7.73
C THR A 89 -3.50 -44.79 -8.38
N GLY A 90 -3.89 -45.41 -9.50
CA GLY A 90 -5.11 -45.07 -10.24
C GLY A 90 -4.98 -43.89 -11.22
N HIS A 91 -3.81 -43.27 -11.33
CA HIS A 91 -3.55 -42.17 -12.25
C HIS A 91 -2.57 -42.56 -13.36
N THR A 92 -2.83 -42.09 -14.57
CA THR A 92 -1.79 -41.92 -15.60
C THR A 92 -0.98 -40.66 -15.31
N GLY A 93 0.22 -40.53 -15.88
CA GLY A 93 1.03 -39.32 -15.72
C GLY A 93 0.29 -38.04 -16.13
N ALA A 94 -0.47 -38.09 -17.24
CA ALA A 94 -1.28 -36.95 -17.70
C ALA A 94 -2.44 -36.61 -16.76
N SER A 95 -3.15 -37.61 -16.23
CA SER A 95 -4.24 -37.36 -15.27
C SER A 95 -3.73 -36.87 -13.92
N PHE A 96 -2.53 -37.30 -13.50
CA PHE A 96 -1.92 -36.80 -12.27
C PHE A 96 -1.43 -35.35 -12.46
N ARG A 97 -0.82 -35.05 -13.61
CA ARG A 97 -0.45 -33.68 -13.98
C ARG A 97 -1.64 -32.73 -13.92
N ALA A 98 -2.75 -33.10 -14.55
CA ALA A 98 -3.95 -32.28 -14.54
C ALA A 98 -4.49 -32.03 -13.12
N LEU A 99 -4.43 -33.05 -12.25
CA LEU A 99 -4.85 -32.93 -10.84
C LEU A 99 -3.99 -31.92 -10.07
N ILE A 100 -2.66 -31.98 -10.19
CA ILE A 100 -1.78 -31.05 -9.47
C ILE A 100 -1.84 -29.64 -10.07
N ASP A 101 -1.97 -29.50 -11.40
CA ASP A 101 -2.14 -28.20 -12.05
C ASP A 101 -3.46 -27.51 -11.63
N GLU A 102 -4.55 -28.28 -11.48
CA GLU A 102 -5.85 -27.76 -11.01
C GLU A 102 -5.75 -27.11 -9.62
N VAL A 103 -4.88 -27.66 -8.77
CA VAL A 103 -4.68 -27.21 -7.39
C VAL A 103 -3.50 -26.21 -7.28
N GLY A 104 -2.78 -25.94 -8.37
CA GLY A 104 -1.64 -25.02 -8.39
C GLY A 104 -0.31 -25.60 -7.89
N LEU A 105 -0.19 -26.94 -7.80
CA LEU A 105 1.01 -27.63 -7.32
C LEU A 105 1.87 -28.19 -8.47
N LYS A 106 3.18 -28.30 -8.21
CA LYS A 106 4.17 -28.94 -9.09
C LYS A 106 4.75 -30.20 -8.43
N ALA A 107 5.31 -31.09 -9.24
CA ALA A 107 5.99 -32.30 -8.74
C ALA A 107 7.40 -32.44 -9.37
N PRO A 108 8.38 -31.60 -8.97
CA PRO A 108 9.69 -31.54 -9.62
C PRO A 108 10.52 -32.83 -9.45
N SER A 109 10.25 -33.61 -8.41
CA SER A 109 10.95 -34.87 -8.10
C SER A 109 9.97 -35.99 -7.73
N SER A 110 10.41 -37.26 -7.77
CA SER A 110 9.67 -38.38 -7.14
C SER A 110 10.55 -39.57 -6.78
N HIS A 111 10.06 -40.34 -5.81
CA HIS A 111 10.54 -41.68 -5.48
C HIS A 111 9.71 -42.72 -6.25
N TYR A 112 10.24 -43.24 -7.36
CA TYR A 112 9.52 -44.17 -8.24
C TYR A 112 10.31 -45.43 -8.57
N ASN A 113 9.77 -46.24 -9.49
CA ASN A 113 10.41 -47.49 -9.91
C ASN A 113 11.66 -47.21 -10.74
N VAL A 114 12.81 -47.67 -10.28
CA VAL A 114 14.12 -47.48 -10.94
C VAL A 114 14.71 -48.78 -11.51
N LYS A 115 13.91 -49.85 -11.62
CA LYS A 115 14.37 -51.10 -12.22
C LYS A 115 14.75 -50.90 -13.68
N GLU A 116 15.96 -51.33 -14.03
CA GLU A 116 16.58 -51.01 -15.31
C GLU A 116 15.77 -51.50 -16.54
N ASP A 117 15.10 -52.64 -16.41
CA ASP A 117 14.28 -53.26 -17.46
C ASP A 117 12.93 -52.56 -17.72
N THR A 118 12.44 -51.79 -16.75
CA THR A 118 11.13 -51.10 -16.79
C THR A 118 11.27 -49.57 -16.68
N PHE A 119 12.50 -49.05 -16.64
CA PHE A 119 12.75 -47.64 -16.41
C PHE A 119 12.23 -46.72 -17.53
N ASP A 120 12.10 -47.19 -18.77
CA ASP A 120 11.52 -46.37 -19.85
C ASP A 120 10.03 -46.06 -19.60
N ASP A 121 9.29 -47.00 -18.97
CA ASP A 121 7.90 -46.75 -18.57
C ASP A 121 7.85 -45.68 -17.46
N THR A 122 8.80 -45.74 -16.51
CA THR A 122 9.00 -44.69 -15.49
C THR A 122 9.26 -43.34 -16.14
N LEU A 123 10.22 -43.25 -17.07
CA LEU A 123 10.57 -42.02 -17.77
C LEU A 123 9.36 -41.45 -18.54
N GLY A 124 8.61 -42.31 -19.21
CA GLY A 124 7.36 -41.92 -19.89
C GLY A 124 6.34 -41.33 -18.91
N PHE A 125 6.19 -41.93 -17.73
CA PHE A 125 5.27 -41.44 -16.71
C PHE A 125 5.72 -40.10 -16.12
N VAL A 126 6.94 -40.00 -15.59
CA VAL A 126 7.43 -38.80 -14.89
C VAL A 126 7.60 -37.62 -15.84
N LYS A 127 7.92 -37.87 -17.12
CA LYS A 127 7.91 -36.83 -18.16
C LYS A 127 6.53 -36.22 -18.36
N ASN A 128 5.46 -37.02 -18.32
CA ASN A 128 4.10 -36.50 -18.44
C ASN A 128 3.67 -35.71 -17.20
N VAL A 129 4.19 -36.04 -16.02
CA VAL A 129 4.00 -35.26 -14.79
C VAL A 129 4.79 -33.94 -14.83
N GLY A 130 5.87 -33.88 -15.63
CA GLY A 130 6.73 -32.70 -15.78
C GLY A 130 7.83 -32.64 -14.74
N GLN A 131 8.35 -33.78 -14.30
CA GLN A 131 9.43 -33.85 -13.31
C GLN A 131 10.80 -33.58 -13.93
N HIS A 132 11.73 -33.14 -13.09
CA HIS A 132 13.14 -32.88 -13.45
C HIS A 132 14.13 -33.81 -12.74
N TYR A 133 13.68 -34.47 -11.67
CA TYR A 133 14.46 -35.41 -10.88
C TYR A 133 13.68 -36.71 -10.71
N VAL A 134 14.34 -37.85 -10.91
CA VAL A 134 13.74 -39.17 -10.68
C VAL A 134 14.74 -40.07 -9.97
N GLY A 135 14.26 -40.80 -8.97
CA GLY A 135 15.05 -41.71 -8.15
C GLY A 135 14.14 -42.69 -7.42
N SER A 136 14.69 -43.38 -6.42
CA SER A 136 13.95 -44.26 -5.52
C SER A 136 14.28 -43.91 -4.07
N GLY A 137 13.46 -44.37 -3.12
CA GLY A 137 13.73 -44.27 -1.68
C GLY A 137 14.83 -45.21 -1.21
N GLY A 138 16.02 -45.03 -1.77
CA GLY A 138 17.18 -45.91 -1.68
C GLY A 138 17.92 -45.98 -3.02
N PHE A 139 19.07 -46.64 -3.03
CA PHE A 139 19.85 -46.82 -4.25
C PHE A 139 19.30 -47.93 -5.14
N ALA A 140 19.61 -47.87 -6.44
CA ALA A 140 19.22 -48.89 -7.41
C ALA A 140 19.75 -50.28 -7.02
N ASP A 141 19.01 -51.33 -7.39
CA ASP A 141 19.51 -52.71 -7.29
C ASP A 141 20.85 -52.84 -8.03
N PRO A 142 21.86 -53.57 -7.52
CA PRO A 142 21.80 -54.53 -6.41
C PRO A 142 22.06 -53.94 -5.00
N GLY A 143 22.13 -52.62 -4.83
CA GLY A 143 22.38 -51.95 -3.56
C GLY A 143 23.87 -51.91 -3.16
N VAL A 144 24.15 -51.79 -1.86
CA VAL A 144 25.51 -51.49 -1.35
C VAL A 144 26.09 -52.56 -0.40
N ASP A 145 25.45 -53.73 -0.26
CA ASP A 145 25.83 -54.74 0.74
C ASP A 145 27.24 -55.32 0.56
N THR A 146 27.83 -55.20 -0.64
CA THR A 146 29.23 -55.54 -0.89
C THR A 146 29.90 -54.46 -1.73
N TYR A 147 31.23 -54.44 -1.74
CA TYR A 147 32.01 -53.53 -2.58
C TYR A 147 31.66 -53.68 -4.07
N GLU A 148 31.59 -54.91 -4.57
CA GLU A 148 31.26 -55.20 -5.96
C GLU A 148 29.85 -54.75 -6.31
N LYS A 149 28.88 -54.95 -5.41
CA LYS A 149 27.52 -54.44 -5.58
C LYS A 149 27.49 -52.91 -5.61
N THR A 150 28.24 -52.25 -4.74
CA THR A 150 28.34 -50.77 -4.70
C THR A 150 28.84 -50.21 -6.03
N LEU A 151 29.90 -50.79 -6.60
CA LEU A 151 30.41 -50.40 -7.90
C LEU A 151 29.44 -50.70 -9.05
N GLU A 152 28.70 -51.80 -8.98
CA GLU A 152 27.69 -52.12 -9.99
C GLU A 152 26.49 -51.16 -9.91
N THR A 153 26.05 -50.82 -8.69
CA THR A 153 25.01 -49.82 -8.43
C THR A 153 25.41 -48.47 -9.01
N ALA A 154 26.65 -47.99 -8.82
CA ALA A 154 27.14 -46.76 -9.46
C ALA A 154 27.02 -46.81 -11.00
N LYS A 155 27.41 -47.92 -11.63
CA LYS A 155 27.28 -48.10 -13.08
C LYS A 155 25.82 -48.10 -13.53
N ILE A 156 24.92 -48.72 -12.78
CA ILE A 156 23.48 -48.72 -13.07
C ILE A 156 22.94 -47.31 -12.96
N MET A 157 23.24 -46.58 -11.88
CA MET A 157 22.84 -45.18 -11.72
C MET A 157 23.31 -44.30 -12.87
N ASN A 158 24.55 -44.47 -13.35
CA ASN A 158 25.05 -43.77 -14.54
C ASN A 158 24.23 -44.09 -15.80
N ARG A 159 23.85 -45.36 -16.02
CA ARG A 159 23.01 -45.75 -17.16
C ARG A 159 21.59 -45.18 -17.05
N LEU A 160 20.99 -45.22 -15.86
CA LEU A 160 19.65 -44.66 -15.61
C LEU A 160 19.66 -43.13 -15.74
N GLY A 161 20.62 -42.45 -15.12
CA GLY A 161 20.78 -41.00 -15.23
C GLY A 161 20.99 -40.53 -16.66
N LYS A 162 21.83 -41.22 -17.42
CA LYS A 162 22.02 -40.90 -18.84
C LYS A 162 20.72 -41.03 -19.64
N ARG A 163 19.97 -42.13 -19.44
CA ARG A 163 18.66 -42.32 -20.08
C ARG A 163 17.66 -41.24 -19.68
N SER A 164 17.65 -40.84 -18.41
CA SER A 164 16.76 -39.79 -17.89
C SER A 164 17.04 -38.42 -18.52
N VAL A 165 18.32 -38.04 -18.62
CA VAL A 165 18.75 -36.79 -19.28
C VAL A 165 18.43 -36.83 -20.78
N GLU A 166 18.72 -37.93 -21.47
CA GLU A 166 18.43 -38.09 -22.90
C GLU A 166 16.92 -38.10 -23.21
N ALA A 167 16.09 -38.57 -22.28
CA ALA A 167 14.64 -38.52 -22.39
C ALA A 167 14.05 -37.11 -22.15
N GLY A 168 14.87 -36.16 -21.68
CA GLY A 168 14.46 -34.79 -21.37
C GLY A 168 13.73 -34.63 -20.04
N VAL A 169 13.91 -35.57 -19.10
CA VAL A 169 13.41 -35.44 -17.72
C VAL A 169 14.42 -34.61 -16.93
N GLY A 170 15.64 -35.12 -16.79
CA GLY A 170 16.72 -34.49 -16.02
C GLY A 170 17.57 -35.53 -15.31
N LYS A 171 18.29 -35.14 -14.26
CA LYS A 171 19.25 -36.03 -13.59
C LYS A 171 18.54 -37.10 -12.75
N PHE A 172 19.17 -38.25 -12.65
CA PHE A 172 18.78 -39.28 -11.69
C PHE A 172 19.34 -38.94 -10.32
N PHE A 173 18.56 -39.12 -9.25
CA PHE A 173 19.08 -38.92 -7.89
C PHE A 173 19.22 -40.23 -7.12
N GLY A 174 20.28 -40.33 -6.32
CA GLY A 174 20.42 -41.34 -5.27
C GLY A 174 20.00 -40.78 -3.92
N HIS A 175 19.19 -41.52 -3.17
CA HIS A 175 18.72 -41.17 -1.82
C HIS A 175 19.37 -42.10 -0.78
N ASN A 176 19.91 -41.53 0.29
CA ASN A 176 20.61 -42.28 1.34
C ASN A 176 19.70 -42.73 2.48
N HIS A 177 20.10 -43.80 3.15
CA HIS A 177 19.76 -44.09 4.54
C HIS A 177 21.04 -44.11 5.39
N ALA A 178 20.95 -44.49 6.67
CA ALA A 178 22.13 -44.59 7.53
C ALA A 178 23.11 -45.71 7.11
N GLY A 179 22.61 -46.74 6.42
CA GLY A 179 23.41 -47.92 6.03
C GLY A 179 24.54 -47.56 5.06
N GLU A 180 24.30 -46.65 4.13
CA GLU A 180 25.25 -46.29 3.08
C GLU A 180 26.42 -45.46 3.58
N PHE A 181 26.25 -44.75 4.68
CA PHE A 181 27.35 -44.04 5.37
C PHE A 181 28.14 -44.95 6.31
N THR A 182 27.48 -45.93 6.93
CA THR A 182 28.10 -46.83 7.92
C THR A 182 28.79 -48.04 7.29
N THR A 183 28.36 -48.45 6.09
CA THR A 183 29.00 -49.52 5.31
C THR A 183 30.24 -48.96 4.60
N LYS A 184 31.41 -49.55 4.85
CA LYS A 184 32.70 -49.04 4.32
C LYS A 184 33.51 -50.11 3.57
N TYR A 185 34.21 -49.67 2.53
CA TYR A 185 35.10 -50.51 1.72
C TYR A 185 36.40 -49.79 1.38
N GLU A 186 37.47 -50.54 1.12
CA GLU A 186 38.68 -49.97 0.54
C GLU A 186 38.43 -49.63 -0.94
N HIS A 187 38.64 -48.37 -1.31
CA HIS A 187 38.47 -47.86 -2.67
C HIS A 187 39.62 -46.88 -2.97
N ASN A 188 40.37 -47.12 -4.05
CA ASN A 188 41.53 -46.32 -4.45
C ASN A 188 42.59 -46.08 -3.35
N GLY A 189 42.70 -47.00 -2.39
CA GLY A 189 43.67 -46.93 -1.28
C GLY A 189 43.16 -46.21 -0.03
N GLU A 190 41.90 -45.78 -0.01
CA GLU A 190 41.24 -45.15 1.13
C GLU A 190 40.04 -45.98 1.60
N LEU A 191 39.73 -45.94 2.91
CA LEU A 191 38.55 -46.59 3.46
C LEU A 191 37.38 -45.61 3.40
N LEU A 192 36.50 -45.78 2.42
CA LEU A 192 35.37 -44.90 2.14
C LEU A 192 34.05 -45.57 2.49
N SER A 193 33.04 -44.78 2.82
CA SER A 193 31.66 -45.26 2.89
C SER A 193 31.12 -45.65 1.52
N ALA A 194 30.11 -46.53 1.47
CA ALA A 194 29.46 -46.88 0.22
C ALA A 194 28.86 -45.65 -0.47
N TRP A 195 28.32 -44.69 0.30
CA TRP A 195 27.85 -43.42 -0.22
C TRP A 195 28.96 -42.62 -0.91
N GLU A 196 30.13 -42.45 -0.26
CA GLU A 196 31.27 -41.74 -0.86
C GLU A 196 31.79 -42.42 -2.13
N ILE A 197 31.81 -43.76 -2.16
CA ILE A 197 32.18 -44.52 -3.35
C ILE A 197 31.17 -44.27 -4.48
N LEU A 198 29.87 -44.28 -4.20
CA LEU A 198 28.85 -43.97 -5.20
C LEU A 198 29.01 -42.55 -5.73
N VAL A 199 29.33 -41.57 -4.88
CA VAL A 199 29.63 -40.20 -5.33
C VAL A 199 30.84 -40.22 -6.27
N GLN A 200 31.95 -40.86 -5.90
CA GLN A 200 33.16 -40.89 -6.74
C GLN A 200 32.97 -41.62 -8.08
N GLU A 201 32.14 -42.67 -8.10
CA GLU A 201 31.97 -43.56 -9.26
C GLU A 201 30.79 -43.20 -10.17
N THR A 202 30.02 -42.16 -9.83
CA THR A 202 28.91 -41.66 -10.65
C THR A 202 29.27 -40.36 -11.38
N ASP A 203 28.77 -40.22 -12.61
CA ASP A 203 29.00 -39.08 -13.46
C ASP A 203 28.07 -37.92 -13.06
N PRO A 204 28.61 -36.74 -12.67
CA PRO A 204 27.81 -35.59 -12.26
C PRO A 204 26.92 -35.02 -13.38
N GLN A 205 27.17 -35.37 -14.64
CA GLN A 205 26.28 -35.01 -15.75
C GLN A 205 24.94 -35.76 -15.71
N TYR A 206 24.90 -36.92 -15.06
CA TYR A 206 23.77 -37.84 -15.08
C TYR A 206 23.17 -38.10 -13.70
N VAL A 207 23.98 -38.02 -12.65
CA VAL A 207 23.62 -38.43 -11.30
C VAL A 207 23.95 -37.34 -10.27
N VAL A 208 22.95 -37.03 -9.46
CA VAL A 208 23.05 -36.19 -8.25
C VAL A 208 22.57 -36.97 -7.03
N PHE A 209 22.68 -36.38 -5.85
CA PHE A 209 22.26 -36.99 -4.60
C PHE A 209 21.19 -36.14 -3.93
N GLN A 210 20.20 -36.86 -3.42
CA GLN A 210 19.22 -36.35 -2.46
C GLN A 210 19.69 -36.78 -1.08
N VAL A 211 20.15 -35.82 -0.28
CA VAL A 211 20.66 -36.13 1.06
C VAL A 211 19.53 -36.06 2.08
N ASP A 212 19.25 -37.18 2.73
CA ASP A 212 18.42 -37.20 3.94
C ASP A 212 19.26 -36.88 5.16
N VAL A 213 18.98 -35.71 5.73
CA VAL A 213 19.78 -35.09 6.77
C VAL A 213 19.64 -35.80 8.10
N ALA A 214 18.48 -36.35 8.41
CA ALA A 214 18.27 -37.11 9.65
C ALA A 214 18.94 -38.48 9.56
N TRP A 215 18.84 -39.18 8.42
CA TRP A 215 19.54 -40.46 8.24
C TRP A 215 21.06 -40.31 8.26
N ALA A 216 21.59 -39.25 7.64
CA ALA A 216 23.01 -38.93 7.71
C ALA A 216 23.45 -38.60 9.15
N THR A 217 22.68 -37.77 9.86
CA THR A 217 22.92 -37.45 11.28
C THR A 217 22.88 -38.72 12.15
N HIS A 218 21.93 -39.62 11.91
CA HIS A 218 21.83 -40.91 12.59
C HIS A 218 23.05 -41.81 12.35
N ALA A 219 23.64 -41.74 11.15
CA ALA A 219 24.90 -42.39 10.84
C ALA A 219 26.13 -41.68 11.47
N LYS A 220 25.92 -40.62 12.26
CA LYS A 220 26.95 -39.77 12.88
C LYS A 220 27.82 -39.05 11.85
N VAL A 221 27.25 -38.75 10.69
CA VAL A 221 27.86 -37.89 9.68
C VAL A 221 27.68 -36.44 10.09
N ASP A 222 28.74 -35.64 9.99
CA ASP A 222 28.66 -34.18 10.06
C ASP A 222 28.05 -33.67 8.75
N VAL A 223 26.73 -33.43 8.75
CA VAL A 223 25.98 -33.07 7.54
C VAL A 223 26.43 -31.72 6.97
N PRO A 224 26.61 -30.65 7.76
CA PRO A 224 27.21 -29.41 7.27
C PRO A 224 28.56 -29.61 6.56
N GLU A 225 29.46 -30.42 7.11
CA GLU A 225 30.75 -30.69 6.46
C GLU A 225 30.62 -31.55 5.20
N LEU A 226 29.69 -32.52 5.20
CA LEU A 226 29.36 -33.32 4.01
C LEU A 226 28.88 -32.41 2.87
N LEU A 227 27.97 -31.47 3.16
CA LEU A 227 27.47 -30.52 2.17
C LEU A 227 28.55 -29.56 1.65
N LYS A 228 29.46 -29.10 2.51
CA LYS A 228 30.63 -28.31 2.06
C LYS A 228 31.55 -29.10 1.14
N THR A 229 31.74 -30.39 1.44
CA THR A 229 32.67 -31.25 0.70
C THR A 229 32.10 -31.71 -0.63
N TYR A 230 30.81 -32.07 -0.67
CA TYR A 230 30.16 -32.72 -1.80
C TYR A 230 28.99 -31.90 -2.37
N GLY A 231 28.92 -30.60 -2.08
CA GLY A 231 27.81 -29.74 -2.49
C GLY A 231 27.57 -29.68 -4.00
N ASP A 232 28.62 -29.84 -4.81
CA ASP A 232 28.51 -29.94 -6.27
C ASP A 232 27.82 -31.22 -6.76
N ARG A 233 27.55 -32.17 -5.85
CA ARG A 233 26.88 -33.45 -6.10
C ARG A 233 25.51 -33.55 -5.44
N VAL A 234 25.11 -32.58 -4.63
CA VAL A 234 23.85 -32.59 -3.89
C VAL A 234 22.97 -31.46 -4.42
N GLU A 235 21.79 -31.81 -4.92
CA GLU A 235 20.83 -30.82 -5.44
C GLU A 235 19.50 -30.87 -4.68
N LEU A 236 19.25 -31.90 -3.89
CA LEU A 236 18.01 -32.13 -3.15
C LEU A 236 18.33 -32.47 -1.70
N LEU A 237 17.58 -31.92 -0.75
CA LEU A 237 17.65 -32.32 0.65
C LEU A 237 16.31 -32.85 1.12
N HIS A 238 16.34 -34.00 1.78
CA HIS A 238 15.23 -34.42 2.63
C HIS A 238 15.41 -33.81 4.00
N ILE A 239 14.53 -32.86 4.32
CA ILE A 239 14.45 -32.14 5.58
C ILE A 239 13.60 -32.96 6.53
N LYS A 240 14.29 -33.69 7.40
CA LYS A 240 13.72 -34.61 8.38
C LYS A 240 14.37 -34.36 9.73
N ASP A 241 13.60 -34.49 10.80
CA ASP A 241 14.08 -34.33 12.16
C ASP A 241 13.68 -35.55 13.02
N GLY A 242 14.36 -35.73 14.15
CA GLY A 242 14.10 -36.85 15.03
C GLY A 242 14.96 -36.85 16.29
N THR A 243 14.60 -37.73 17.21
CA THR A 243 15.26 -37.95 18.51
C THR A 243 15.92 -39.33 18.57
N GLY A 244 16.87 -39.50 19.48
CA GLY A 244 17.66 -40.72 19.59
C GLY A 244 18.65 -40.87 18.43
N MET A 245 19.19 -39.75 17.93
CA MET A 245 20.10 -39.75 16.80
C MET A 245 21.40 -40.46 17.16
N GLY A 246 21.84 -41.39 16.30
CA GLY A 246 23.07 -42.16 16.52
C GLY A 246 22.93 -43.36 17.45
N GLU A 247 21.70 -43.70 17.87
CA GLU A 247 21.40 -44.82 18.76
C GLU A 247 20.51 -45.90 18.11
N GLY A 248 20.91 -47.16 18.23
CA GLY A 248 20.11 -48.27 17.72
C GLY A 248 19.95 -48.27 16.18
N PRO A 249 19.06 -49.13 15.65
CA PRO A 249 18.94 -49.34 14.22
C PRO A 249 18.14 -48.24 13.49
N ARG A 250 17.36 -47.43 14.21
CA ARG A 250 16.48 -46.40 13.63
C ARG A 250 16.12 -45.32 14.67
N PRO A 251 16.18 -44.02 14.32
CA PRO A 251 15.77 -42.94 15.21
C PRO A 251 14.24 -42.82 15.29
N SER A 252 13.74 -41.99 16.22
CA SER A 252 12.33 -41.63 16.29
C SER A 252 12.10 -40.29 15.61
N PHE A 253 11.42 -40.28 14.46
CA PHE A 253 11.15 -39.03 13.72
C PHE A 253 10.12 -38.15 14.43
N THR A 254 10.22 -36.84 14.21
CA THR A 254 9.35 -35.82 14.82
C THR A 254 9.18 -34.62 13.90
N ASN A 255 8.32 -33.66 14.28
CA ASN A 255 8.17 -32.41 13.55
C ASN A 255 9.49 -31.61 13.54
N ILE A 256 9.72 -30.82 12.50
CA ILE A 256 10.97 -30.07 12.34
C ILE A 256 11.15 -29.08 13.49
N GLY A 257 12.32 -29.11 14.14
CA GLY A 257 12.64 -28.25 15.27
C GLY A 257 12.35 -28.85 16.64
N GLU A 258 11.74 -30.05 16.70
CA GLU A 258 11.50 -30.78 17.93
C GLU A 258 12.53 -31.89 18.19
N GLY A 259 13.43 -32.16 17.24
CA GLY A 259 14.42 -33.22 17.33
C GLY A 259 15.84 -32.72 17.64
N GLU A 260 16.80 -33.57 17.26
CA GLU A 260 18.23 -33.43 17.57
C GLU A 260 19.07 -33.07 16.33
N VAL A 261 18.46 -32.96 15.14
CA VAL A 261 19.18 -32.60 13.91
C VAL A 261 19.58 -31.12 13.97
N ALA A 262 20.83 -30.82 13.64
CA ALA A 262 21.41 -29.48 13.57
C ALA A 262 20.87 -28.69 12.35
N MET A 263 19.55 -28.47 12.32
CA MET A 263 18.82 -28.06 11.13
C MET A 263 19.26 -26.69 10.63
N GLN A 264 19.44 -25.72 11.52
CA GLN A 264 19.82 -24.35 11.13
C GLN A 264 21.25 -24.29 10.58
N GLU A 265 22.18 -25.06 11.13
CA GLU A 265 23.54 -25.17 10.58
C GLU A 265 23.54 -25.82 9.19
N ILE A 266 22.68 -26.82 8.98
CA ILE A 266 22.51 -27.49 7.69
C ILE A 266 21.91 -26.54 6.65
N LEU A 267 20.84 -25.82 7.00
CA LEU A 267 20.18 -24.86 6.11
C LEU A 267 21.12 -23.70 5.74
N ALA A 268 21.93 -23.22 6.69
CA ALA A 268 22.92 -22.17 6.42
C ALA A 268 23.93 -22.59 5.33
N VAL A 269 24.46 -23.82 5.42
CA VAL A 269 25.37 -24.34 4.39
C VAL A 269 24.63 -24.62 3.08
N ALA A 270 23.42 -25.16 3.16
CA ALA A 270 22.60 -25.48 1.98
C ALA A 270 22.31 -24.25 1.11
N GLN A 271 22.09 -23.07 1.73
CA GLN A 271 21.94 -21.81 1.01
C GLN A 271 23.22 -21.38 0.26
N GLU A 272 24.40 -21.66 0.81
CA GLU A 272 25.68 -21.29 0.17
C GLU A 272 25.99 -22.13 -1.08
N ILE A 273 25.42 -23.33 -1.20
CA ILE A 273 25.70 -24.30 -2.28
C ILE A 273 24.55 -24.46 -3.28
N ASP A 274 23.54 -23.58 -3.25
CA ASP A 274 22.42 -23.53 -4.20
C ASP A 274 21.61 -24.85 -4.30
N ILE A 275 21.20 -25.43 -3.16
CA ILE A 275 20.25 -26.55 -3.15
C ILE A 275 18.96 -26.19 -3.90
N ALA A 276 18.53 -27.07 -4.81
CA ALA A 276 17.36 -26.82 -5.66
C ALA A 276 16.04 -27.01 -4.91
N TYR A 277 15.93 -28.08 -4.11
CA TYR A 277 14.72 -28.36 -3.34
C TYR A 277 15.00 -28.87 -1.92
N TYR A 278 14.24 -28.33 -0.97
CA TYR A 278 14.19 -28.70 0.44
C TYR A 278 12.87 -29.44 0.69
N ILE A 279 12.94 -30.76 0.72
CA ILE A 279 11.76 -31.63 0.75
C ILE A 279 11.49 -32.06 2.20
N LEU A 280 10.41 -31.56 2.79
CA LEU A 280 9.96 -31.97 4.11
C LEU A 280 9.58 -33.44 4.13
N GLU A 281 10.13 -34.19 5.08
CA GLU A 281 9.77 -35.58 5.27
C GLU A 281 9.73 -36.02 6.73
N TYR A 282 8.71 -36.79 7.07
CA TYR A 282 8.62 -37.62 8.27
C TYR A 282 8.02 -38.94 7.83
N ASP A 283 8.78 -40.05 7.91
CA ASP A 283 8.30 -41.39 7.53
C ASP A 283 6.93 -41.71 8.16
N VAL A 284 5.87 -41.65 7.35
CA VAL A 284 4.49 -41.94 7.76
C VAL A 284 4.07 -41.10 8.98
N ALA A 285 4.11 -39.78 8.84
CA ALA A 285 3.73 -38.82 9.88
C ALA A 285 2.32 -39.13 10.42
N PRO A 286 2.15 -39.33 11.74
CA PRO A 286 0.85 -39.69 12.32
C PRO A 286 -0.16 -38.54 12.23
N GLN A 287 0.30 -37.29 12.24
CA GLN A 287 -0.51 -36.07 12.11
C GLN A 287 -0.04 -35.27 10.88
N GLY A 288 -0.36 -35.77 9.68
CA GLY A 288 0.17 -35.25 8.42
C GLY A 288 -0.07 -33.75 8.18
N LYS A 289 -1.27 -33.24 8.51
CA LYS A 289 -1.60 -31.81 8.34
C LYS A 289 -0.76 -30.92 9.26
N ASP A 290 -0.71 -31.25 10.55
CA ASP A 290 0.09 -30.55 11.55
C ASP A 290 1.59 -30.55 11.19
N PHE A 291 2.11 -31.70 10.77
CA PHE A 291 3.48 -31.82 10.28
C PHE A 291 3.74 -30.93 9.06
N ALA A 292 2.83 -30.93 8.08
CA ALA A 292 2.96 -30.11 6.87
C ALA A 292 2.94 -28.61 7.21
N THR A 293 1.98 -28.15 8.01
CA THR A 293 1.85 -26.74 8.41
C THR A 293 3.06 -26.27 9.21
N THR A 294 3.38 -26.94 10.31
CA THR A 294 4.48 -26.52 11.20
C THR A 294 5.85 -26.64 10.53
N GLY A 295 6.05 -27.67 9.68
CA GLY A 295 7.27 -27.83 8.90
C GLY A 295 7.42 -26.75 7.82
N PHE A 296 6.34 -26.37 7.15
CA PHE A 296 6.37 -25.30 6.14
C PHE A 296 6.69 -23.96 6.80
N GLU A 297 5.96 -23.58 7.86
CA GLU A 297 6.24 -22.38 8.66
C GLU A 297 7.65 -22.39 9.26
N TYR A 298 8.19 -23.57 9.60
CA TYR A 298 9.57 -23.70 10.05
C TYR A 298 10.54 -23.23 8.97
N LEU A 299 10.33 -23.66 7.73
CA LEU A 299 11.24 -23.37 6.62
C LEU A 299 11.03 -21.99 6.02
N VAL A 300 9.79 -21.54 5.83
CA VAL A 300 9.51 -20.30 5.07
C VAL A 300 9.21 -19.09 5.96
N GLY A 301 8.95 -19.32 7.25
CA GLY A 301 8.48 -18.31 8.19
C GLY A 301 6.96 -18.23 8.25
N THR A 302 6.43 -17.70 9.36
CA THR A 302 5.00 -17.47 9.52
C THR A 302 4.62 -16.16 8.85
N GLU A 303 3.70 -16.22 7.90
CA GLU A 303 3.21 -15.02 7.22
C GLU A 303 2.38 -14.14 8.16
N VAL A 304 2.62 -12.83 8.14
CA VAL A 304 1.88 -11.83 8.93
C VAL A 304 1.56 -10.59 8.12
N THR A 305 0.36 -10.05 8.29
CA THR A 305 -0.07 -8.81 7.65
C THR A 305 -0.03 -7.66 8.66
N PRO A 306 0.75 -6.59 8.42
CA PRO A 306 0.67 -5.38 9.23
C PRO A 306 -0.73 -4.76 9.21
N LEU A 307 -1.17 -4.26 10.37
CA LEU A 307 -2.36 -3.44 10.49
C LEU A 307 -2.01 -1.95 10.31
N PRO A 308 -2.97 -1.10 9.91
CA PRO A 308 -2.71 0.31 9.69
C PRO A 308 -2.22 1.02 10.97
N VAL A 309 -1.20 1.87 10.82
CA VAL A 309 -0.93 2.92 11.81
C VAL A 309 -2.01 3.99 11.65
N THR A 310 -2.72 4.29 12.74
CA THR A 310 -3.76 5.33 12.72
C THR A 310 -3.19 6.65 13.20
N PHE A 311 -3.66 7.74 12.60
CA PHE A 311 -3.31 9.10 12.96
C PHE A 311 -4.59 9.82 13.35
N ALA A 312 -4.61 10.40 14.54
CA ALA A 312 -5.63 11.34 14.96
C ALA A 312 -4.99 12.72 14.94
N ASP A 313 -5.22 13.44 13.86
CA ASP A 313 -4.75 14.80 13.64
C ASP A 313 -5.95 15.72 13.81
N ARG A 314 -6.01 16.41 14.96
CA ARG A 314 -7.10 17.35 15.25
C ARG A 314 -6.57 18.72 14.99
N GLU A 315 -6.88 19.21 13.81
CA GLU A 315 -6.32 20.45 13.30
C GLU A 315 -6.50 21.61 14.30
N GLY A 316 -5.44 22.40 14.47
CA GLY A 316 -5.42 23.54 15.38
C GLY A 316 -5.34 23.16 16.86
N THR A 317 -5.20 21.89 17.19
CA THR A 317 -4.99 21.41 18.56
C THR A 317 -3.56 20.92 18.78
N THR A 318 -3.17 20.73 20.04
CA THR A 318 -1.94 20.03 20.41
C THR A 318 -2.20 18.57 20.75
N ASP A 319 -3.42 18.09 20.55
CA ASP A 319 -3.90 16.78 20.99
C ASP A 319 -3.72 15.72 19.87
N ASP A 320 -2.75 15.95 19.01
CA ASP A 320 -2.41 15.09 17.89
C ASP A 320 -1.73 13.81 18.38
N THR A 321 -2.14 12.68 17.82
CA THR A 321 -1.58 11.38 18.18
C THR A 321 -1.47 10.44 17.00
N PHE A 322 -0.60 9.44 17.12
CA PHE A 322 -0.59 8.28 16.25
C PHE A 322 -0.58 7.00 17.09
N THR A 323 -1.21 5.94 16.59
CA THR A 323 -1.34 4.67 17.32
C THR A 323 -0.69 3.54 16.53
N ILE A 324 0.20 2.83 17.22
CA ILE A 324 0.83 1.61 16.74
C ILE A 324 -0.04 0.42 17.15
N PRO A 325 -0.53 -0.41 16.20
CA PRO A 325 -1.36 -1.55 16.52
C PRO A 325 -0.53 -2.70 17.12
N ASP A 326 -1.19 -3.56 17.90
CA ASP A 326 -0.58 -4.79 18.44
C ASP A 326 -0.80 -5.93 17.44
N VAL A 327 0.23 -6.22 16.65
CA VAL A 327 0.22 -7.28 15.64
C VAL A 327 1.37 -8.27 15.94
N PRO A 328 1.07 -9.47 16.47
CA PRO A 328 2.08 -10.48 16.71
C PRO A 328 2.87 -10.78 15.44
N GLY A 329 4.21 -10.80 15.57
CA GLY A 329 5.11 -11.07 14.44
C GLY A 329 5.43 -9.85 13.57
N VAL A 330 4.90 -8.65 13.87
CA VAL A 330 5.21 -7.41 13.13
C VAL A 330 5.87 -6.39 14.05
N ASN A 331 7.02 -5.86 13.61
CA ASN A 331 7.71 -4.74 14.25
C ASN A 331 7.36 -3.44 13.52
N TYR A 332 6.86 -2.44 14.24
CA TYR A 332 6.71 -1.07 13.73
C TYR A 332 7.93 -0.23 14.11
N VAL A 333 8.52 0.44 13.15
CA VAL A 333 9.80 1.14 13.28
C VAL A 333 9.64 2.60 12.88
N SER A 334 10.19 3.51 13.67
CA SER A 334 10.32 4.92 13.31
C SER A 334 11.77 5.37 13.49
N GLY A 335 12.41 5.80 12.40
CA GLY A 335 13.86 5.96 12.35
C GLY A 335 14.57 4.63 12.62
N ASP A 336 15.43 4.58 13.64
CA ASP A 336 16.14 3.36 14.06
C ASP A 336 15.49 2.64 15.25
N LYS A 337 14.27 3.04 15.65
CA LYS A 337 13.63 2.58 16.88
C LYS A 337 12.38 1.76 16.60
N VAL A 338 12.33 0.54 17.14
CA VAL A 338 11.11 -0.27 17.24
C VAL A 338 10.16 0.37 18.27
N LEU A 339 8.91 0.56 17.89
CA LEU A 339 7.85 1.13 18.71
C LEU A 339 7.00 0.01 19.30
N GLU A 340 6.74 0.10 20.60
CA GLU A 340 5.78 -0.78 21.26
C GLU A 340 4.34 -0.42 20.84
N PRO A 341 3.39 -1.36 20.84
CA PRO A 341 1.99 -1.06 20.61
C PRO A 341 1.46 0.01 21.58
N GLY A 342 0.67 0.95 21.08
CA GLY A 342 0.10 2.04 21.87
C GLY A 342 0.02 3.38 21.15
N THR A 343 -0.50 4.38 21.85
CA THR A 343 -0.70 5.75 21.33
C THR A 343 0.43 6.68 21.76
N TYR A 344 0.93 7.43 20.80
CA TYR A 344 2.05 8.36 20.92
C TYR A 344 1.65 9.76 20.51
N PRO A 345 2.25 10.82 21.08
CA PRO A 345 2.01 12.19 20.62
C PRO A 345 2.51 12.39 19.18
N GLY A 346 1.70 13.03 18.34
CA GLY A 346 2.02 13.42 16.98
C GLY A 346 2.58 14.85 16.94
N SER A 347 3.66 15.07 16.19
CA SER A 347 4.16 16.42 15.90
C SER A 347 5.10 16.39 14.71
N GLY A 348 4.99 17.37 13.81
CA GLY A 348 5.78 17.40 12.59
C GLY A 348 5.52 16.19 11.71
N THR A 349 6.50 15.77 10.92
CA THR A 349 6.37 14.55 10.09
C THR A 349 6.70 13.30 10.91
N VAL A 350 5.70 12.45 11.11
CA VAL A 350 5.87 11.09 11.64
C VAL A 350 5.93 10.11 10.47
N SER A 351 6.90 9.20 10.50
CA SER A 351 7.01 8.11 9.52
C SER A 351 7.24 6.80 10.26
N VAL A 352 6.43 5.80 9.93
CA VAL A 352 6.45 4.48 10.54
C VAL A 352 6.50 3.45 9.43
N THR A 353 7.40 2.47 9.56
CA THR A 353 7.50 1.34 8.66
C THR A 353 7.31 0.03 9.42
N ALA A 354 6.62 -0.94 8.83
CA ALA A 354 6.51 -2.30 9.36
C ALA A 354 7.61 -3.20 8.80
N SER A 355 8.12 -4.09 9.65
CA SER A 355 9.04 -5.18 9.30
C SER A 355 8.59 -6.46 9.99
N ALA A 356 8.89 -7.62 9.42
CA ALA A 356 8.59 -8.88 10.09
C ALA A 356 9.51 -9.05 11.31
N ALA A 357 8.97 -9.62 12.38
CA ALA A 357 9.76 -10.13 13.50
C ALA A 357 10.50 -11.41 13.10
N ALA A 358 11.45 -11.84 13.94
CA ALA A 358 12.17 -13.08 13.71
C ALA A 358 11.20 -14.25 13.43
N ASN A 359 11.53 -15.08 12.44
CA ASN A 359 10.75 -16.22 11.98
C ASN A 359 9.41 -15.90 11.31
N HIS A 360 9.12 -14.62 11.04
CA HIS A 360 7.94 -14.20 10.31
C HIS A 360 8.33 -13.61 8.95
N VAL A 361 7.37 -13.55 8.04
CA VAL A 361 7.49 -12.85 6.75
C VAL A 361 6.26 -11.96 6.59
N LEU A 362 6.44 -10.76 6.03
CA LEU A 362 5.28 -9.90 5.76
C LEU A 362 4.51 -10.45 4.56
N SER A 363 3.18 -10.38 4.62
CA SER A 363 2.33 -10.76 3.51
C SER A 363 2.66 -9.99 2.24
N ASP A 364 2.62 -10.70 1.10
CA ASP A 364 2.94 -10.09 -0.18
C ASP A 364 1.96 -8.96 -0.54
N GLY A 365 2.50 -7.83 -0.98
CA GLY A 365 1.73 -6.62 -1.27
C GLY A 365 1.09 -5.93 -0.06
N ALA A 366 1.42 -6.30 1.18
CA ALA A 366 0.94 -5.58 2.35
C ALA A 366 1.51 -4.16 2.44
N ARG A 367 0.73 -3.21 2.95
CA ARG A 367 1.23 -1.86 3.25
C ARG A 367 2.23 -1.94 4.40
N THR A 368 3.43 -1.44 4.17
CA THR A 368 4.53 -1.48 5.16
C THR A 368 5.02 -0.10 5.56
N SER A 369 4.39 0.98 5.08
CA SER A 369 4.80 2.34 5.40
C SER A 369 3.59 3.25 5.56
N TRP A 370 3.66 4.10 6.59
CA TRP A 370 2.70 5.14 6.88
C TRP A 370 3.45 6.42 7.23
N GLN A 371 2.96 7.54 6.71
CA GLN A 371 3.51 8.85 6.99
C GLN A 371 2.36 9.83 7.22
N ARG A 372 2.58 10.77 8.15
CA ARG A 372 1.67 11.88 8.42
C ARG A 372 2.47 13.11 8.79
N GLU A 373 2.12 14.25 8.21
CA GLU A 373 2.62 15.56 8.62
C GLU A 373 1.57 16.23 9.51
N PHE A 374 1.86 16.34 10.81
CA PHE A 374 1.02 17.09 11.76
C PHE A 374 1.38 18.57 11.66
N THR A 375 0.51 19.35 11.05
CA THR A 375 0.71 20.78 10.78
C THR A 375 -0.58 21.56 11.02
N THR A 376 -0.44 22.82 11.44
CA THR A 376 -1.55 23.77 11.55
C THR A 376 -1.74 24.59 10.27
N GLU A 377 -0.89 24.41 9.26
CA GLU A 377 -1.02 25.09 7.97
C GLU A 377 -1.89 24.25 7.02
N ARG A 378 -3.02 24.81 6.56
CA ARG A 378 -3.91 24.18 5.58
C ARG A 378 -3.47 24.50 4.15
N MET A 379 -3.41 23.46 3.33
CA MET A 379 -3.53 23.60 1.89
C MET A 379 -5.00 23.84 1.54
N LEU A 380 -5.24 24.93 0.80
CA LEU A 380 -6.58 25.32 0.36
C LEU A 380 -6.75 25.01 -1.12
N VAL A 381 -7.99 24.69 -1.49
CA VAL A 381 -8.41 24.46 -2.87
C VAL A 381 -9.01 25.75 -3.45
N PRO A 382 -8.74 26.09 -4.71
CA PRO A 382 -9.41 27.21 -5.38
C PRO A 382 -10.94 27.03 -5.35
N VAL A 383 -11.66 28.10 -5.00
CA VAL A 383 -13.13 28.05 -4.88
C VAL A 383 -13.84 27.55 -6.14
N ASP A 384 -13.28 27.83 -7.33
CA ASP A 384 -13.82 27.39 -8.61
C ASP A 384 -13.65 25.89 -8.88
N GLN A 385 -12.79 25.22 -8.11
CA GLN A 385 -12.58 23.76 -8.14
C GLN A 385 -13.28 23.04 -6.97
N ALA A 386 -13.71 23.77 -5.94
CA ALA A 386 -14.47 23.21 -4.84
C ALA A 386 -15.91 22.91 -5.28
N SER A 387 -16.38 21.70 -4.99
CA SER A 387 -17.74 21.23 -5.24
C SER A 387 -18.26 20.50 -4.00
N ILE A 388 -19.57 20.25 -3.93
CA ILE A 388 -20.19 19.47 -2.86
C ILE A 388 -21.18 18.46 -3.44
N GLN A 389 -21.09 17.23 -2.96
CA GLN A 389 -21.94 16.14 -3.41
C GLN A 389 -23.32 16.22 -2.74
N MET A 390 -24.37 16.42 -3.53
CA MET A 390 -25.75 16.57 -3.08
C MET A 390 -26.30 15.31 -2.41
N PHE A 391 -25.71 14.12 -2.65
CA PHE A 391 -26.03 12.90 -1.91
C PHE A 391 -25.79 13.07 -0.41
N SER A 392 -24.76 13.82 -0.01
CA SER A 392 -24.48 14.14 1.39
C SER A 392 -25.59 14.93 2.06
N LEU A 393 -26.33 15.71 1.27
CA LEU A 393 -27.29 16.69 1.77
C LEU A 393 -28.73 16.16 1.73
N ILE A 394 -28.94 14.87 1.44
CA ILE A 394 -30.30 14.27 1.36
C ILE A 394 -31.17 14.59 2.58
N PRO A 395 -30.68 14.47 3.84
CA PRO A 395 -31.49 14.86 5.00
C PRO A 395 -31.90 16.33 4.96
N TRP A 396 -30.97 17.24 4.70
CA TRP A 396 -31.20 18.68 4.64
C TRP A 396 -32.14 19.08 3.48
N VAL A 397 -31.95 18.51 2.30
CA VAL A 397 -32.85 18.68 1.14
C VAL A 397 -34.25 18.15 1.45
N GLY A 398 -34.38 17.07 2.23
CA GLY A 398 -35.65 16.53 2.66
C GLY A 398 -36.42 17.46 3.62
N GLU A 399 -35.69 18.25 4.41
CA GLU A 399 -36.26 19.20 5.38
C GLU A 399 -36.63 20.53 4.72
N ASP A 400 -35.71 21.12 3.97
CA ASP A 400 -35.82 22.51 3.47
C ASP A 400 -36.17 22.61 1.98
N GLY A 401 -36.04 21.50 1.25
CA GLY A 401 -36.26 21.45 -0.20
C GLY A 401 -35.02 21.82 -1.02
N GLN A 402 -34.90 21.22 -2.21
CA GLN A 402 -33.72 21.33 -3.06
C GLN A 402 -33.35 22.77 -3.43
N ASP A 403 -34.33 23.58 -3.84
CA ASP A 403 -34.09 24.97 -4.27
C ASP A 403 -33.54 25.84 -3.13
N SER A 404 -34.03 25.63 -1.91
CA SER A 404 -33.55 26.35 -0.71
C SER A 404 -32.11 25.96 -0.41
N VAL A 405 -31.81 24.65 -0.37
CA VAL A 405 -30.46 24.15 -0.11
C VAL A 405 -29.47 24.66 -1.16
N ILE A 406 -29.80 24.61 -2.45
CA ILE A 406 -28.92 25.12 -3.53
C ILE A 406 -28.67 26.62 -3.37
N THR A 407 -29.70 27.40 -3.02
CA THR A 407 -29.56 28.85 -2.76
C THR A 407 -28.60 29.10 -1.61
N GLU A 408 -28.74 28.34 -0.52
CA GLU A 408 -27.90 28.50 0.66
C GLU A 408 -26.45 28.05 0.42
N LEU A 409 -26.22 27.00 -0.38
CA LEU A 409 -24.86 26.64 -0.80
C LEU A 409 -24.17 27.78 -1.54
N ALA A 410 -24.92 28.53 -2.37
CA ALA A 410 -24.39 29.72 -3.05
C ALA A 410 -24.06 30.84 -2.05
N GLU A 411 -24.88 31.01 -1.01
CA GLU A 411 -24.65 31.96 0.09
C GLU A 411 -23.44 31.59 0.96
N ILE A 412 -23.20 30.28 1.19
CA ILE A 412 -22.00 29.76 1.85
C ILE A 412 -20.75 30.07 1.02
N GLY A 413 -20.86 29.99 -0.31
CA GLY A 413 -19.80 30.40 -1.24
C GLY A 413 -19.49 29.40 -2.35
N PHE A 414 -20.15 28.24 -2.37
CA PHE A 414 -19.94 27.23 -3.41
C PHE A 414 -20.22 27.80 -4.81
N LYS A 415 -19.34 27.44 -5.76
CA LYS A 415 -19.54 27.70 -7.19
C LYS A 415 -19.99 26.47 -7.96
N ASN A 416 -19.75 25.29 -7.39
CA ASN A 416 -20.08 24.03 -8.00
C ASN A 416 -20.83 23.13 -7.01
N ILE A 417 -21.76 22.34 -7.55
CA ILE A 417 -22.35 21.19 -6.87
C ILE A 417 -22.16 19.96 -7.74
N GLU A 418 -22.18 18.79 -7.12
CA GLU A 418 -22.24 17.51 -7.80
C GLU A 418 -23.59 16.85 -7.46
N PRO A 419 -24.57 16.86 -8.36
CA PRO A 419 -25.84 16.21 -8.09
C PRO A 419 -25.75 14.69 -8.26
N TRP A 420 -26.73 13.99 -7.71
CA TRP A 420 -26.97 12.58 -8.01
C TRP A 420 -28.36 12.38 -8.63
N GLY A 421 -28.64 11.19 -9.17
CA GLY A 421 -29.88 10.92 -9.91
C GLY A 421 -31.19 11.27 -9.17
N GLY A 422 -31.19 11.29 -7.84
CA GLY A 422 -32.33 11.75 -7.04
C GLY A 422 -32.66 13.24 -7.18
N ASN A 423 -31.66 14.10 -7.40
CA ASN A 423 -31.84 15.54 -7.58
C ASN A 423 -32.54 15.91 -8.90
N TYR A 424 -32.42 15.03 -9.89
CA TYR A 424 -33.05 15.18 -11.20
C TYR A 424 -34.47 14.60 -11.26
N ARG A 425 -34.90 13.94 -10.17
CA ARG A 425 -36.22 13.32 -10.14
C ARG A 425 -37.29 14.39 -10.17
N ASP A 426 -38.16 14.31 -11.17
CA ASP A 426 -39.34 15.18 -11.33
C ASP A 426 -39.03 16.65 -11.69
N ILE A 427 -37.80 16.98 -12.11
CA ILE A 427 -37.43 18.31 -12.63
C ILE A 427 -36.85 18.20 -14.05
N ALA A 428 -37.31 19.04 -14.97
CA ALA A 428 -36.78 19.07 -16.33
C ALA A 428 -35.37 19.69 -16.33
N ALA A 429 -34.48 19.22 -17.21
CA ALA A 429 -33.09 19.68 -17.25
C ALA A 429 -32.96 21.21 -17.40
N ALA A 430 -33.80 21.83 -18.25
CA ALA A 430 -33.84 23.27 -18.43
C ALA A 430 -34.28 24.04 -17.16
N ASP A 431 -35.19 23.46 -16.38
CA ASP A 431 -35.64 24.06 -15.11
C ASP A 431 -34.55 23.94 -14.03
N PHE A 432 -33.86 22.79 -13.97
CA PHE A 432 -32.72 22.59 -13.08
C PHE A 432 -31.56 23.52 -13.44
N ARG A 433 -31.25 23.66 -14.73
CA ARG A 433 -30.27 24.62 -15.25
C ARG A 433 -30.61 26.04 -14.84
N ALA A 434 -31.87 26.45 -15.04
CA ALA A 434 -32.33 27.78 -14.67
C ALA A 434 -32.23 28.03 -13.15
N LEU A 435 -32.50 27.03 -12.31
CA LEU A 435 -32.35 27.12 -10.86
C LEU A 435 -30.90 27.40 -10.47
N ILE A 436 -29.94 26.57 -10.91
CA ILE A 436 -28.53 26.75 -10.53
C ILE A 436 -27.94 28.05 -11.12
N ASP A 437 -28.31 28.42 -12.35
CA ASP A 437 -27.88 29.69 -12.97
C ASP A 437 -28.41 30.91 -12.20
N SER A 438 -29.62 30.82 -11.62
CA SER A 438 -30.23 31.94 -10.89
C SER A 438 -29.48 32.34 -9.63
N VAL A 439 -28.71 31.41 -9.05
CA VAL A 439 -27.89 31.61 -7.85
C VAL A 439 -26.38 31.60 -8.16
N GLY A 440 -25.99 31.46 -9.43
CA GLY A 440 -24.60 31.49 -9.87
C GLY A 440 -23.80 30.22 -9.53
N ILE A 441 -24.48 29.07 -9.44
CA ILE A 441 -23.87 27.74 -9.24
C ILE A 441 -23.81 27.00 -10.58
N SER A 442 -22.75 26.21 -10.78
CA SER A 442 -22.62 25.23 -11.86
C SER A 442 -22.73 23.81 -11.32
N ALA A 443 -23.02 22.84 -12.20
CA ALA A 443 -23.02 21.41 -11.87
C ALA A 443 -22.09 20.65 -12.84
N PRO A 444 -20.77 20.78 -12.72
CA PRO A 444 -19.83 20.25 -13.72
C PRO A 444 -19.72 18.72 -13.71
N THR A 445 -20.11 18.08 -12.61
CA THR A 445 -20.02 16.62 -12.41
C THR A 445 -21.35 16.08 -11.87
N SER A 446 -21.67 14.80 -12.12
CA SER A 446 -22.79 14.11 -11.46
C SER A 446 -22.68 12.59 -11.42
N HIS A 447 -23.35 12.02 -10.42
CA HIS A 447 -23.61 10.58 -10.33
C HIS A 447 -25.01 10.27 -10.87
N TYR A 448 -25.12 9.66 -12.05
CA TYR A 448 -26.40 9.40 -12.70
C TYR A 448 -26.52 7.98 -13.27
N ASN A 449 -27.58 7.73 -14.05
CA ASN A 449 -27.85 6.41 -14.61
C ASN A 449 -26.84 6.08 -15.71
N THR A 450 -26.15 4.94 -15.56
CA THR A 450 -25.10 4.50 -16.49
C THR A 450 -25.48 3.23 -17.26
N ALA A 451 -26.75 2.80 -17.19
CA ALA A 451 -27.24 1.66 -17.97
C ALA A 451 -27.15 1.95 -19.48
N GLU A 452 -26.47 1.07 -20.22
CA GLU A 452 -26.16 1.28 -21.65
C GLU A 452 -27.42 1.52 -22.52
N ASP A 453 -28.56 0.92 -22.16
CA ASP A 453 -29.80 1.02 -22.94
C ASP A 453 -30.55 2.35 -22.78
N SER A 454 -30.19 3.14 -21.76
CA SER A 454 -30.83 4.40 -21.38
C SER A 454 -29.82 5.53 -21.13
N PHE A 455 -28.54 5.30 -21.44
CA PHE A 455 -27.48 6.28 -21.23
C PHE A 455 -27.66 7.53 -22.10
N GLN A 456 -28.28 7.42 -23.28
CA GLN A 456 -28.57 8.59 -24.11
C GLN A 456 -29.49 9.59 -23.40
N ASP A 457 -30.52 9.11 -22.66
CA ASP A 457 -31.40 9.99 -21.89
C ASP A 457 -30.61 10.74 -20.80
N THR A 458 -29.60 10.08 -20.24
CA THR A 458 -28.66 10.70 -19.29
C THR A 458 -27.84 11.79 -19.98
N LEU A 459 -27.22 11.50 -21.13
CA LEU A 459 -26.44 12.46 -21.90
C LEU A 459 -27.25 13.70 -22.31
N ASP A 460 -28.49 13.50 -22.76
CA ASP A 460 -29.40 14.59 -23.14
C ASP A 460 -29.69 15.49 -21.93
N TYR A 461 -29.94 14.90 -20.76
CA TYR A 461 -30.22 15.66 -19.54
C TYR A 461 -28.99 16.43 -19.05
N VAL A 462 -27.85 15.76 -18.90
CA VAL A 462 -26.63 16.39 -18.37
C VAL A 462 -26.04 17.39 -19.36
N GLY A 463 -26.24 17.19 -20.66
CA GLY A 463 -25.87 18.16 -21.70
C GLY A 463 -26.66 19.46 -21.60
N GLU A 464 -27.97 19.40 -21.36
CA GLU A 464 -28.81 20.59 -21.15
C GLU A 464 -28.46 21.31 -19.83
N VAL A 465 -28.11 20.57 -18.78
CA VAL A 465 -27.58 21.15 -17.53
C VAL A 465 -26.19 21.77 -17.73
N GLY A 466 -25.43 21.33 -18.74
CA GLY A 466 -24.11 21.84 -19.08
C GLY A 466 -22.98 21.21 -18.25
N GLN A 467 -23.06 19.92 -17.97
CA GLN A 467 -22.04 19.19 -17.22
C GLN A 467 -20.85 18.79 -18.10
N HIS A 468 -19.74 18.44 -17.46
CA HIS A 468 -18.50 18.01 -18.12
C HIS A 468 -18.08 16.57 -17.79
N TYR A 469 -18.60 16.02 -16.70
CA TYR A 469 -18.29 14.67 -16.24
C TYR A 469 -19.57 13.97 -15.79
N VAL A 470 -19.72 12.70 -16.16
CA VAL A 470 -20.83 11.86 -15.71
C VAL A 470 -20.32 10.46 -15.39
N GLY A 471 -20.82 9.89 -14.30
CA GLY A 471 -20.47 8.57 -13.80
C GLY A 471 -21.60 8.00 -12.95
N SER A 472 -21.37 6.87 -12.31
CA SER A 472 -22.27 6.30 -11.28
C SER A 472 -21.60 6.32 -9.91
N GLY A 473 -22.38 6.18 -8.83
CA GLY A 473 -21.87 5.99 -7.45
C GLY A 473 -21.27 4.61 -7.24
N GLY A 474 -20.28 4.27 -8.05
CA GLY A 474 -19.70 2.94 -8.25
C GLY A 474 -19.34 2.75 -9.72
N PHE A 475 -18.71 1.63 -10.05
CA PHE A 475 -18.41 1.30 -11.44
C PHE A 475 -19.65 0.86 -12.22
N ALA A 476 -19.56 0.97 -13.56
CA ALA A 476 -20.61 0.51 -14.46
C ALA A 476 -20.86 -1.00 -14.31
N ASP A 477 -22.06 -1.45 -14.69
CA ASP A 477 -22.38 -2.88 -14.73
C ASP A 477 -21.44 -3.63 -15.70
N PRO A 478 -21.05 -4.89 -15.40
CA PRO A 478 -21.53 -5.73 -14.29
C PRO A 478 -20.81 -5.54 -12.94
N GLY A 479 -19.85 -4.62 -12.84
CA GLY A 479 -19.03 -4.40 -11.64
C GLY A 479 -17.83 -5.35 -11.55
N ILE A 480 -17.47 -5.73 -10.32
CA ILE A 480 -16.20 -6.39 -10.00
C ILE A 480 -16.36 -7.76 -9.31
N SER A 481 -17.48 -8.46 -9.54
CA SER A 481 -17.75 -9.75 -8.87
C SER A 481 -16.84 -10.91 -9.33
N SER A 482 -16.23 -10.78 -10.51
CA SER A 482 -15.25 -11.73 -11.03
C SER A 482 -14.24 -11.02 -11.93
N TYR A 483 -13.15 -11.70 -12.27
CA TYR A 483 -12.19 -11.18 -13.25
C TYR A 483 -12.85 -10.89 -14.60
N ALA A 484 -13.75 -11.77 -15.06
CA ALA A 484 -14.47 -11.60 -16.31
C ALA A 484 -15.41 -10.39 -16.26
N ASP A 485 -16.11 -10.21 -15.14
CA ASP A 485 -16.98 -9.05 -14.92
C ASP A 485 -16.17 -7.75 -14.88
N THR A 486 -15.03 -7.74 -14.21
CA THR A 486 -14.13 -6.58 -14.12
C THR A 486 -13.65 -6.13 -15.51
N LEU A 487 -13.24 -7.08 -16.36
CA LEU A 487 -12.85 -6.78 -17.74
C LEU A 487 -14.02 -6.31 -18.60
N GLU A 488 -15.23 -6.83 -18.38
CA GLU A 488 -16.41 -6.33 -19.10
C GLU A 488 -16.78 -4.92 -18.64
N THR A 489 -16.70 -4.64 -17.34
CA THR A 489 -16.91 -3.30 -16.78
C THR A 489 -15.97 -2.27 -17.39
N ALA A 490 -14.68 -2.57 -17.55
CA ALA A 490 -13.73 -1.69 -18.24
C ALA A 490 -14.18 -1.38 -19.68
N LYS A 491 -14.67 -2.38 -20.41
CA LYS A 491 -15.20 -2.18 -21.78
C LYS A 491 -16.48 -1.36 -21.77
N THR A 492 -17.39 -1.61 -20.84
CA THR A 492 -18.62 -0.81 -20.67
C THR A 492 -18.25 0.65 -20.45
N MET A 493 -17.33 0.94 -19.52
CA MET A 493 -16.85 2.31 -19.26
C MET A 493 -16.26 2.96 -20.52
N ASN A 494 -15.47 2.24 -21.32
CA ASN A 494 -14.97 2.76 -22.60
C ASN A 494 -16.09 3.07 -23.58
N ARG A 495 -17.13 2.22 -23.67
CA ARG A 495 -18.31 2.46 -24.52
C ARG A 495 -19.06 3.71 -24.07
N LEU A 496 -19.33 3.84 -22.77
CA LEU A 496 -20.01 5.00 -22.19
C LEU A 496 -19.17 6.29 -22.33
N GLY A 497 -17.86 6.21 -22.09
CA GLY A 497 -16.93 7.31 -22.29
C GLY A 497 -16.90 7.81 -23.73
N ALA A 498 -16.91 6.90 -24.72
CA ALA A 498 -17.01 7.28 -26.13
C ALA A 498 -18.31 8.05 -26.44
N LEU A 499 -19.45 7.58 -25.94
CA LEU A 499 -20.74 8.25 -26.12
C LEU A 499 -20.77 9.63 -25.44
N SER A 500 -20.22 9.73 -24.22
CA SER A 500 -20.14 10.97 -23.45
C SER A 500 -19.28 12.04 -24.14
N VAL A 501 -18.11 11.64 -24.67
CA VAL A 501 -17.24 12.53 -25.45
C VAL A 501 -17.90 12.94 -26.76
N GLU A 502 -18.55 12.02 -27.47
CA GLU A 502 -19.25 12.31 -28.73
C GLU A 502 -20.42 13.29 -28.53
N ALA A 503 -21.14 13.19 -27.41
CA ALA A 503 -22.20 14.10 -27.02
C ALA A 503 -21.69 15.48 -26.56
N GLY A 504 -20.38 15.67 -26.42
CA GLY A 504 -19.77 16.94 -26.00
C GLY A 504 -19.82 17.20 -24.50
N ILE A 505 -20.11 16.18 -23.69
CA ILE A 505 -20.07 16.28 -22.22
C ILE A 505 -18.61 16.27 -21.77
N GLY A 506 -17.89 15.18 -22.05
CA GLY A 506 -16.52 14.96 -21.61
C GLY A 506 -16.29 13.50 -21.22
N LYS A 507 -15.26 13.24 -20.42
CA LYS A 507 -14.91 11.87 -20.01
C LYS A 507 -15.98 11.30 -19.08
N PHE A 508 -16.22 10.00 -19.24
CA PHE A 508 -16.93 9.22 -18.21
C PHE A 508 -16.00 9.03 -17.02
N PHE A 509 -16.52 9.09 -15.79
CA PHE A 509 -15.70 8.78 -14.61
C PHE A 509 -16.15 7.50 -13.90
N GLY A 510 -15.16 6.71 -13.47
CA GLY A 510 -15.38 5.65 -12.50
C GLY A 510 -15.15 6.14 -11.06
N HIS A 511 -16.00 5.70 -10.13
CA HIS A 511 -15.92 6.04 -8.72
C HIS A 511 -15.66 4.76 -7.90
N ASN A 512 -14.68 4.78 -6.99
CA ASN A 512 -14.33 3.63 -6.16
C ASN A 512 -15.12 3.54 -4.86
N HIS A 513 -15.26 2.32 -4.35
CA HIS A 513 -15.37 2.05 -2.92
C HIS A 513 -14.12 1.28 -2.46
N ALA A 514 -14.15 0.71 -1.25
CA ALA A 514 -13.05 -0.11 -0.76
C ALA A 514 -12.90 -1.45 -1.49
N GLY A 515 -14.02 -2.02 -1.98
CA GLY A 515 -14.07 -3.35 -2.60
C GLY A 515 -13.21 -3.48 -3.85
N GLU A 516 -13.08 -2.41 -4.63
CA GLU A 516 -12.29 -2.40 -5.86
C GLU A 516 -10.78 -2.43 -5.63
N PHE A 517 -10.32 -1.99 -4.47
CA PHE A 517 -8.92 -2.10 -4.08
C PHE A 517 -8.60 -3.44 -3.41
N THR A 518 -9.55 -4.02 -2.67
CA THR A 518 -9.33 -5.27 -1.91
C THR A 518 -9.61 -6.53 -2.73
N THR A 519 -10.46 -6.45 -3.75
CA THR A 519 -10.71 -7.56 -4.68
C THR A 519 -9.56 -7.69 -5.67
N LYS A 520 -8.89 -8.85 -5.71
CA LYS A 520 -7.72 -9.10 -6.56
C LYS A 520 -7.94 -10.24 -7.56
N TYR A 521 -7.35 -10.11 -8.73
CA TYR A 521 -7.36 -11.11 -9.80
C TYR A 521 -5.99 -11.22 -10.47
N GLU A 522 -5.65 -12.40 -10.99
CA GLU A 522 -4.52 -12.52 -11.90
C GLU A 522 -4.83 -11.82 -13.23
N HIS A 523 -3.97 -10.90 -13.63
CA HIS A 523 -4.04 -10.17 -14.88
C HIS A 523 -2.63 -10.09 -15.50
N ASN A 524 -2.46 -10.63 -16.70
CA ASN A 524 -1.18 -10.69 -17.41
C ASN A 524 -0.01 -11.30 -16.59
N GLY A 525 -0.31 -12.28 -15.74
CA GLY A 525 0.68 -12.97 -14.89
C GLY A 525 1.06 -12.20 -13.61
N GLN A 526 0.31 -11.15 -13.26
CA GLN A 526 0.47 -10.41 -12.01
C GLN A 526 -0.85 -10.38 -11.25
N LEU A 527 -0.81 -10.50 -9.93
CA LEU A 527 -1.99 -10.32 -9.08
C LEU A 527 -2.24 -8.81 -8.91
N MET A 528 -3.36 -8.32 -9.43
CA MET A 528 -3.73 -6.89 -9.42
C MET A 528 -5.10 -6.70 -8.77
N SER A 529 -5.35 -5.53 -8.16
CA SER A 529 -6.70 -5.22 -7.70
C SER A 529 -7.66 -4.94 -8.86
N ALA A 530 -8.96 -5.07 -8.64
CA ALA A 530 -9.97 -4.74 -9.64
C ALA A 530 -9.83 -3.28 -10.10
N TRP A 531 -9.52 -2.35 -9.19
CA TRP A 531 -9.19 -0.96 -9.50
C TRP A 531 -8.01 -0.86 -10.48
N GLU A 532 -6.90 -1.52 -10.19
CA GLU A 532 -5.71 -1.45 -11.05
C GLU A 532 -5.98 -2.03 -12.45
N ILE A 533 -6.79 -3.09 -12.54
CA ILE A 533 -7.24 -3.66 -13.82
C ILE A 533 -8.13 -2.66 -14.56
N LEU A 534 -9.11 -2.04 -13.90
CA LEU A 534 -9.99 -1.04 -14.51
C LEU A 534 -9.20 0.16 -15.02
N VAL A 535 -8.22 0.64 -14.27
CA VAL A 535 -7.30 1.68 -14.73
C VAL A 535 -6.53 1.18 -15.96
N ALA A 536 -5.92 -0.01 -15.92
CA ALA A 536 -5.13 -0.53 -17.04
C ALA A 536 -5.93 -0.76 -18.34
N GLU A 537 -7.20 -1.14 -18.23
CA GLU A 537 -8.04 -1.58 -19.35
C GLU A 537 -8.98 -0.48 -19.91
N THR A 538 -8.97 0.71 -19.31
CA THR A 538 -9.77 1.86 -19.79
C THR A 538 -8.91 2.87 -20.55
N ASP A 539 -9.48 3.46 -21.60
CA ASP A 539 -8.82 4.46 -22.43
C ASP A 539 -8.79 5.82 -21.71
N PRO A 540 -7.62 6.40 -21.40
CA PRO A 540 -7.52 7.68 -20.70
C PRO A 540 -8.14 8.88 -21.45
N ALA A 541 -8.39 8.74 -22.75
CA ALA A 541 -9.11 9.76 -23.53
C ALA A 541 -10.63 9.73 -23.32
N LEU A 542 -11.17 8.59 -22.87
CA LEU A 542 -12.61 8.34 -22.72
C LEU A 542 -13.03 8.27 -21.25
N VAL A 543 -12.14 7.78 -20.39
CA VAL A 543 -12.42 7.46 -19.00
C VAL A 543 -11.40 8.13 -18.08
N THR A 544 -11.92 8.81 -17.07
CA THR A 544 -11.15 9.31 -15.91
C THR A 544 -11.64 8.61 -14.64
N PHE A 545 -11.01 8.91 -13.51
CA PHE A 545 -11.41 8.37 -12.22
C PHE A 545 -11.67 9.48 -11.21
N GLN A 546 -12.72 9.26 -10.43
CA GLN A 546 -13.02 9.99 -9.22
C GLN A 546 -12.60 9.14 -8.03
N VAL A 547 -11.57 9.58 -7.31
CA VAL A 547 -11.08 8.84 -6.15
C VAL A 547 -11.76 9.33 -4.88
N ASP A 548 -12.50 8.44 -4.22
CA ASP A 548 -12.94 8.63 -2.84
C ASP A 548 -11.80 8.27 -1.88
N ILE A 549 -11.28 9.31 -1.23
CA ILE A 549 -10.07 9.23 -0.41
C ILE A 549 -10.31 8.48 0.90
N ALA A 550 -11.55 8.51 1.42
CA ALA A 550 -11.88 7.81 2.66
C ALA A 550 -12.07 6.33 2.37
N TRP A 551 -12.78 5.96 1.29
CA TRP A 551 -12.89 4.54 0.91
C TRP A 551 -11.55 3.93 0.51
N ALA A 552 -10.68 4.68 -0.16
CA ALA A 552 -9.30 4.24 -0.44
C ALA A 552 -8.47 4.08 0.85
N THR A 553 -8.61 5.00 1.82
CA THR A 553 -7.98 4.89 3.14
C THR A 553 -8.50 3.67 3.91
N HIS A 554 -9.81 3.42 3.86
CA HIS A 554 -10.46 2.26 4.47
C HIS A 554 -9.96 0.94 3.89
N ALA A 555 -9.61 0.92 2.60
CA ALA A 555 -8.93 -0.19 1.95
C ALA A 555 -7.42 -0.31 2.32
N ASN A 556 -6.96 0.42 3.34
CA ASN A 556 -5.57 0.49 3.82
C ASN A 556 -4.57 0.94 2.75
N LEU A 557 -4.99 1.79 1.80
CA LEU A 557 -4.07 2.33 0.80
C LEU A 557 -3.31 3.57 1.30
N ASP A 558 -2.12 3.75 0.73
CA ASP A 558 -1.43 5.04 0.76
C ASP A 558 -2.03 5.94 -0.33
N VAL A 559 -3.04 6.73 0.06
CA VAL A 559 -3.81 7.55 -0.89
C VAL A 559 -2.95 8.64 -1.54
N PRO A 560 -2.10 9.40 -0.83
CA PRO A 560 -1.16 10.33 -1.48
C PRO A 560 -0.28 9.65 -2.55
N ALA A 561 0.26 8.46 -2.26
CA ALA A 561 1.02 7.69 -3.24
C ALA A 561 0.16 7.21 -4.42
N LEU A 562 -1.10 6.83 -4.18
CA LEU A 562 -2.06 6.44 -5.22
C LEU A 562 -2.37 7.61 -6.17
N ILE A 563 -2.62 8.80 -5.64
CA ILE A 563 -2.84 10.02 -6.44
C ILE A 563 -1.62 10.32 -7.29
N THR A 564 -0.42 10.24 -6.71
CA THR A 564 0.84 10.46 -7.44
C THR A 564 1.05 9.42 -8.55
N LYS A 565 0.78 8.14 -8.26
CA LYS A 565 0.97 7.02 -9.21
C LYS A 565 0.06 7.13 -10.43
N TYR A 566 -1.17 7.62 -10.23
CA TYR A 566 -2.21 7.68 -11.26
C TYR A 566 -2.62 9.13 -11.58
N ALA A 567 -1.69 10.07 -11.46
CA ALA A 567 -1.92 11.51 -11.65
C ALA A 567 -2.46 11.88 -13.05
N ASP A 568 -2.21 11.02 -14.05
CA ASP A 568 -2.70 11.15 -15.43
C ASP A 568 -4.09 10.50 -15.66
N ARG A 569 -4.61 9.77 -14.67
CA ARG A 569 -5.87 9.03 -14.73
C ARG A 569 -6.95 9.56 -13.79
N ILE A 570 -6.58 10.40 -12.83
CA ILE A 570 -7.48 10.95 -11.82
C ILE A 570 -7.66 12.44 -12.10
N GLU A 571 -8.91 12.84 -12.32
CA GLU A 571 -9.28 14.25 -12.53
C GLU A 571 -10.29 14.74 -11.48
N LEU A 572 -10.85 13.84 -10.67
CA LEU A 572 -11.86 14.17 -9.66
C LEU A 572 -11.48 13.53 -8.33
N LEU A 573 -11.67 14.25 -7.23
CA LEU A 573 -11.50 13.70 -5.88
C LEU A 573 -12.77 13.91 -5.09
N HIS A 574 -13.20 12.85 -4.40
CA HIS A 574 -14.16 12.96 -3.32
C HIS A 574 -13.39 13.17 -2.02
N ILE A 575 -13.52 14.36 -1.45
CA ILE A 575 -12.91 14.75 -0.18
C ILE A 575 -13.89 14.40 0.93
N LYS A 576 -13.61 13.26 1.58
CA LYS A 576 -14.40 12.67 2.65
C LYS A 576 -13.48 12.36 3.83
N ASP A 577 -14.01 12.53 5.04
CA ASP A 577 -13.30 12.23 6.28
C ASP A 577 -14.07 11.22 7.13
N GLY A 578 -13.36 10.45 7.94
CA GLY A 578 -13.93 9.37 8.72
C GLY A 578 -13.04 8.88 9.85
N THR A 579 -13.65 8.24 10.83
CA THR A 579 -13.00 7.57 11.96
C THR A 579 -13.25 6.07 11.89
N GLY A 580 -12.38 5.28 12.53
CA GLY A 580 -12.46 3.83 12.45
C GLY A 580 -12.17 3.33 11.04
N MET A 581 -11.13 3.87 10.40
CA MET A 581 -10.79 3.57 9.00
C MET A 581 -10.18 2.17 8.79
N ALA A 582 -10.23 1.28 9.78
CA ALA A 582 -9.73 -0.09 9.67
C ALA A 582 -10.63 -0.93 8.74
N VAL A 583 -10.05 -1.87 7.99
CA VAL A 583 -10.64 -2.56 6.82
C VAL A 583 -11.87 -3.44 7.14
N ASP A 584 -12.10 -3.78 8.42
CA ASP A 584 -13.10 -4.79 8.83
C ASP A 584 -14.40 -4.21 9.38
N GLU A 585 -14.49 -2.89 9.59
CA GLU A 585 -15.66 -2.21 10.11
C GLU A 585 -16.05 -1.05 9.20
N ARG A 586 -17.35 -0.86 8.94
CA ARG A 586 -17.77 0.31 8.16
C ARG A 586 -17.31 1.58 8.91
N PRO A 587 -16.55 2.48 8.25
CA PRO A 587 -16.07 3.69 8.91
C PRO A 587 -17.25 4.60 9.30
N THR A 588 -17.02 5.42 10.31
CA THR A 588 -17.95 6.49 10.68
C THR A 588 -17.49 7.78 10.04
N PHE A 589 -18.23 8.29 9.06
CA PHE A 589 -17.91 9.55 8.41
C PHE A 589 -18.18 10.74 9.34
N VAL A 590 -17.35 11.76 9.22
CA VAL A 590 -17.37 12.98 10.05
C VAL A 590 -17.10 14.20 9.17
N ASN A 591 -17.29 15.41 9.71
CA ASN A 591 -16.88 16.63 9.02
C ASN A 591 -15.37 16.62 8.77
N LEU A 592 -14.95 17.31 7.71
CA LEU A 592 -13.55 17.37 7.29
C LEU A 592 -12.67 17.92 8.43
N GLY A 593 -11.53 17.27 8.66
CA GLY A 593 -10.57 17.65 9.71
C GLY A 593 -10.88 17.07 11.09
N LEU A 594 -11.95 16.28 11.24
CA LEU A 594 -12.30 15.62 12.49
C LEU A 594 -11.99 14.12 12.51
N GLY A 595 -11.56 13.56 11.37
CA GLY A 595 -11.31 12.13 11.21
C GLY A 595 -9.83 11.76 11.11
N GLU A 596 -9.59 10.60 10.50
CA GLU A 596 -8.30 9.93 10.39
C GLU A 596 -7.73 9.97 8.96
N VAL A 597 -8.44 10.56 7.99
CA VAL A 597 -8.02 10.58 6.59
C VAL A 597 -6.91 11.61 6.36
N ASP A 598 -5.94 11.32 5.49
CA ASP A 598 -4.87 12.26 5.14
C ASP A 598 -5.25 13.25 4.05
N ILE A 599 -6.23 14.11 4.37
CA ILE A 599 -6.73 15.12 3.45
C ILE A 599 -5.60 16.06 3.01
N GLN A 600 -4.83 16.63 3.96
CA GLN A 600 -3.74 17.56 3.62
C GLN A 600 -2.63 16.90 2.80
N GLY A 601 -2.25 15.65 3.13
CA GLY A 601 -1.33 14.87 2.32
C GLY A 601 -1.86 14.60 0.91
N VAL A 602 -3.16 14.33 0.77
CA VAL A 602 -3.82 14.15 -0.53
C VAL A 602 -3.83 15.45 -1.33
N LEU A 603 -4.22 16.58 -0.73
CA LEU A 603 -4.21 17.89 -1.41
C LEU A 603 -2.81 18.27 -1.88
N LYS A 604 -1.78 17.96 -1.08
CA LYS A 604 -0.38 18.17 -1.46
C LYS A 604 0.04 17.27 -2.62
N ALA A 605 -0.31 15.99 -2.59
CA ALA A 605 -0.02 15.06 -3.68
C ALA A 605 -0.78 15.40 -4.97
N SER A 606 -1.97 16.00 -4.86
CA SER A 606 -2.79 16.35 -6.01
C SER A 606 -2.33 17.61 -6.75
N GLN A 607 -1.39 18.40 -6.20
CA GLN A 607 -0.85 19.59 -6.87
C GLN A 607 -0.15 19.27 -8.21
N ASP A 608 0.42 18.07 -8.32
CA ASP A 608 1.07 17.59 -9.55
C ASP A 608 0.11 16.79 -10.46
N ALA A 609 -1.13 16.56 -10.02
CA ALA A 609 -2.18 15.91 -10.79
C ALA A 609 -3.11 16.94 -11.45
N ASN A 610 -3.78 16.55 -12.53
CA ASN A 610 -4.74 17.42 -13.22
C ASN A 610 -6.13 17.34 -12.58
N ILE A 611 -6.23 17.60 -11.27
CA ILE A 611 -7.53 17.58 -10.57
C ILE A 611 -8.38 18.76 -11.03
N ALA A 612 -9.50 18.45 -11.66
CA ALA A 612 -10.50 19.41 -12.09
C ALA A 612 -11.38 19.86 -10.91
N TYR A 613 -11.86 18.92 -10.09
CA TYR A 613 -12.75 19.21 -8.97
C TYR A 613 -12.42 18.40 -7.71
N TYR A 614 -12.51 19.08 -6.57
CA TYR A 614 -12.46 18.52 -5.23
C TYR A 614 -13.88 18.58 -4.67
N VAL A 615 -14.57 17.45 -4.66
CA VAL A 615 -15.97 17.35 -4.29
C VAL A 615 -16.06 16.89 -2.84
N MET A 616 -16.57 17.74 -1.97
CA MET A 616 -16.83 17.37 -0.59
C MET A 616 -17.93 16.32 -0.51
N GLU A 617 -17.69 15.23 0.22
CA GLU A 617 -18.71 14.21 0.46
C GLU A 617 -18.69 13.70 1.90
N TYR A 618 -19.88 13.49 2.45
CA TYR A 618 -20.20 12.74 3.67
C TYR A 618 -21.41 11.86 3.33
N ASP A 619 -21.39 10.54 3.56
CA ASP A 619 -22.57 9.70 3.29
C ASP A 619 -23.75 10.11 4.17
N LEU A 620 -24.75 10.80 3.62
CA LEU A 620 -25.98 11.21 4.33
C LEU A 620 -25.68 11.99 5.62
N ALA A 621 -25.04 13.15 5.51
CA ALA A 621 -24.70 14.00 6.65
C ALA A 621 -25.95 14.30 7.48
N ALA A 622 -25.88 13.98 8.78
CA ALA A 622 -26.99 14.20 9.70
C ALA A 622 -27.35 15.69 9.82
N ASP A 623 -26.33 16.56 9.78
CA ASP A 623 -26.47 18.01 9.66
C ASP A 623 -25.75 18.48 8.39
N GLY A 624 -26.48 18.50 7.27
CA GLY A 624 -25.91 18.86 5.97
C GLY A 624 -25.48 20.33 5.88
N ARG A 625 -26.11 21.22 6.63
CA ARG A 625 -25.79 22.66 6.62
C ARG A 625 -24.48 22.93 7.37
N ASP A 626 -24.31 22.31 8.53
CA ASP A 626 -23.06 22.34 9.29
C ASP A 626 -21.92 21.73 8.47
N PHE A 627 -22.12 20.54 7.88
CA PHE A 627 -21.14 19.91 7.00
C PHE A 627 -20.73 20.80 5.83
N ALA A 628 -21.68 21.44 5.15
CA ALA A 628 -21.40 22.33 4.04
C ALA A 628 -20.63 23.60 4.48
N THR A 629 -20.99 24.18 5.62
CA THR A 629 -20.39 25.43 6.11
C THR A 629 -18.97 25.20 6.62
N GLU A 630 -18.80 24.26 7.56
CA GLU A 630 -17.51 23.97 8.19
C GLU A 630 -16.56 23.33 7.20
N GLY A 631 -17.06 22.45 6.33
CA GLY A 631 -16.23 21.82 5.30
C GLY A 631 -15.80 22.79 4.19
N PHE A 632 -16.61 23.80 3.85
CA PHE A 632 -16.19 24.84 2.92
C PHE A 632 -15.07 25.71 3.50
N ASP A 633 -15.19 26.14 4.78
CA ASP A 633 -14.07 26.81 5.46
C ASP A 633 -12.82 25.92 5.52
N TYR A 634 -12.99 24.63 5.80
CA TYR A 634 -11.88 23.70 5.83
C TYR A 634 -11.13 23.63 4.50
N LEU A 635 -11.86 23.46 3.40
CA LEU A 635 -11.29 23.15 2.09
C LEU A 635 -10.84 24.40 1.32
N VAL A 636 -11.56 25.51 1.47
CA VAL A 636 -11.35 26.75 0.69
C VAL A 636 -10.80 27.88 1.56
N GLY A 637 -11.03 27.85 2.88
CA GLY A 637 -10.70 28.92 3.82
C GLY A 637 -11.67 30.09 3.77
N ASP A 638 -11.42 31.09 4.64
CA ASP A 638 -12.13 32.36 4.59
C ASP A 638 -12.04 32.96 3.17
N PRO A 639 -13.17 33.36 2.55
CA PRO A 639 -13.16 33.94 1.22
C PRO A 639 -12.33 35.22 1.24
N VAL A 640 -11.19 35.20 0.54
CA VAL A 640 -10.33 36.39 0.44
C VAL A 640 -11.05 37.41 -0.44
N ILE A 641 -11.52 38.50 0.17
CA ILE A 641 -12.33 39.49 -0.53
C ILE A 641 -11.41 40.30 -1.45
N THR A 642 -11.62 40.20 -2.76
CA THR A 642 -10.88 40.99 -3.74
C THR A 642 -11.39 42.44 -3.73
N VAL A 643 -10.47 43.40 -3.61
CA VAL A 643 -10.79 44.83 -3.52
C VAL A 643 -9.91 45.66 -4.46
N ALA A 644 -10.51 46.69 -5.05
CA ALA A 644 -9.81 47.67 -5.87
C ALA A 644 -9.58 48.96 -5.07
N PRO A 645 -8.34 49.41 -4.86
CA PRO A 645 -8.07 50.70 -4.23
C PRO A 645 -8.68 51.87 -5.02
N THR A 646 -9.31 52.80 -4.32
CA THR A 646 -9.75 54.08 -4.87
C THR A 646 -8.55 55.01 -5.00
N ALA A 647 -8.35 55.57 -6.20
CA ALA A 647 -7.26 56.53 -6.41
C ALA A 647 -7.41 57.78 -5.51
N PRO A 648 -6.32 58.24 -4.87
CA PRO A 648 -6.32 59.47 -4.09
C PRO A 648 -6.47 60.69 -5.00
N THR A 649 -7.10 61.74 -4.49
CA THR A 649 -7.18 63.03 -5.21
C THR A 649 -6.12 63.98 -4.68
N PHE A 650 -5.33 64.57 -5.58
CA PHE A 650 -4.35 65.60 -5.25
C PHE A 650 -4.92 66.97 -5.59
N THR A 651 -5.05 67.84 -4.60
CA THR A 651 -5.49 69.24 -4.79
C THR A 651 -4.28 70.15 -4.59
N ASP A 652 -3.72 70.65 -5.68
CA ASP A 652 -2.62 71.61 -5.68
C ASP A 652 -3.19 73.03 -5.90
N LYS A 653 -2.87 73.96 -4.99
CA LYS A 653 -3.24 75.38 -5.11
C LYS A 653 -1.99 76.24 -5.02
N ASP A 654 -1.46 76.55 -6.21
CA ASP A 654 -0.30 77.41 -6.46
C ASP A 654 -0.19 78.56 -5.46
N GLY A 655 0.91 78.57 -4.70
CA GLY A 655 1.25 79.68 -3.82
C GLY A 655 0.48 79.71 -2.49
N THR A 656 -0.21 78.63 -2.10
CA THR A 656 -0.87 78.52 -0.80
C THR A 656 -0.41 77.31 0.00
N ASP A 657 -0.64 77.30 1.32
CA ASP A 657 -0.42 76.17 2.23
C ASP A 657 -1.62 75.20 2.26
N LYS A 658 -2.44 75.20 1.21
CA LYS A 658 -3.73 74.49 1.14
C LYS A 658 -3.70 73.26 0.24
N ASP A 659 -2.51 72.73 0.00
CA ASP A 659 -2.30 71.53 -0.81
C ASP A 659 -2.72 70.30 -0.01
N THR A 660 -3.59 69.48 -0.60
CA THR A 660 -4.14 68.30 0.07
C THR A 660 -4.06 67.04 -0.77
N VAL A 661 -3.90 65.91 -0.08
CA VAL A 661 -4.15 64.56 -0.60
C VAL A 661 -5.41 64.05 0.08
N ASP A 662 -6.44 63.79 -0.70
CA ASP A 662 -7.71 63.26 -0.23
C ASP A 662 -7.75 61.74 -0.44
N ILE A 663 -7.79 61.01 0.68
CA ILE A 663 -7.93 59.55 0.70
C ILE A 663 -9.40 59.18 0.90
N THR A 664 -9.96 58.44 -0.04
CA THR A 664 -11.31 57.86 0.10
C THR A 664 -11.22 56.54 0.84
N ALA A 665 -12.11 56.30 1.80
CA ALA A 665 -12.20 54.99 2.45
C ALA A 665 -12.57 53.92 1.42
N THR A 666 -11.80 52.84 1.39
CA THR A 666 -12.10 51.63 0.63
C THR A 666 -12.04 50.48 1.63
N ASP A 667 -13.14 49.75 1.79
CA ASP A 667 -13.16 48.57 2.67
C ASP A 667 -12.08 47.58 2.23
N GLY A 668 -11.34 47.02 3.20
CA GLY A 668 -10.26 46.09 2.92
C GLY A 668 -8.93 46.70 2.46
N VAL A 669 -8.81 48.03 2.36
CA VAL A 669 -7.60 48.71 1.86
C VAL A 669 -7.05 49.71 2.88
N GLU A 670 -5.75 49.60 3.17
CA GLU A 670 -5.00 50.57 3.95
C GLU A 670 -4.15 51.46 3.02
N TYR A 671 -4.21 52.79 3.23
CA TYR A 671 -3.45 53.78 2.46
C TYR A 671 -2.30 54.35 3.27
N LEU A 672 -1.17 54.56 2.59
CA LEU A 672 0.02 55.16 3.18
C LEU A 672 0.42 56.40 2.39
N ILE A 673 0.74 57.50 3.09
CA ILE A 673 1.37 58.70 2.53
C ILE A 673 2.85 58.68 2.93
N ASN A 674 3.75 58.55 1.96
CA ASN A 674 5.20 58.43 2.18
C ASN A 674 5.53 57.36 3.25
N ASP A 675 4.99 56.16 3.06
CA ASP A 675 5.14 54.98 3.93
C ASP A 675 4.54 55.08 5.34
N LYS A 676 3.68 56.06 5.59
CA LYS A 676 2.91 56.16 6.85
C LYS A 676 1.44 55.93 6.61
N VAL A 677 0.87 54.97 7.34
CA VAL A 677 -0.57 54.70 7.35
C VAL A 677 -1.34 55.97 7.71
N VAL A 678 -2.35 56.28 6.92
CA VAL A 678 -3.25 57.41 7.14
C VAL A 678 -4.71 56.96 7.13
N ALA A 679 -5.54 57.62 7.94
CA ALA A 679 -6.99 57.43 7.88
C ALA A 679 -7.56 58.07 6.61
N ALA A 680 -8.75 57.62 6.19
CA ALA A 680 -9.51 58.31 5.15
C ALA A 680 -9.77 59.77 5.54
N GLY A 681 -9.73 60.66 4.55
CA GLY A 681 -9.86 62.10 4.74
C GLY A 681 -8.80 62.93 4.02
N SER A 682 -8.80 64.23 4.30
CA SER A 682 -7.92 65.22 3.67
C SER A 682 -6.64 65.41 4.48
N HIS A 683 -5.49 65.21 3.84
CA HIS A 683 -4.17 65.32 4.46
C HIS A 683 -3.38 66.46 3.83
N ALA A 684 -2.85 67.39 4.64
CA ALA A 684 -1.98 68.44 4.14
C ALA A 684 -0.71 67.82 3.51
N ALA A 685 -0.35 68.30 2.33
CA ALA A 685 0.76 67.77 1.55
C ALA A 685 1.64 68.90 1.02
N SER A 686 2.91 68.63 0.77
CA SER A 686 3.81 69.57 0.09
C SER A 686 5.00 68.80 -0.50
N GLY A 687 5.57 69.32 -1.58
CA GLY A 687 6.66 68.65 -2.30
C GLY A 687 6.20 67.36 -2.99
N LYS A 688 7.09 66.38 -3.13
CA LYS A 688 6.76 65.09 -3.73
C LYS A 688 6.09 64.17 -2.71
N VAL A 689 4.85 63.77 -2.99
CA VAL A 689 4.07 62.84 -2.17
C VAL A 689 3.76 61.58 -2.97
N THR A 690 4.00 60.43 -2.33
CA THR A 690 3.60 59.12 -2.85
C THR A 690 2.54 58.54 -1.93
N VAL A 691 1.39 58.20 -2.50
CA VAL A 691 0.36 57.40 -1.84
C VAL A 691 0.51 55.96 -2.31
N THR A 692 0.54 55.01 -1.38
CA THR A 692 0.46 53.58 -1.68
C THR A 692 -0.75 52.96 -1.03
N ALA A 693 -1.31 51.92 -1.64
CA ALA A 693 -2.42 51.13 -1.11
C ALA A 693 -1.97 49.67 -0.96
N ARG A 694 -2.37 49.03 0.14
CA ARG A 694 -2.21 47.59 0.35
C ARG A 694 -3.50 47.01 0.94
N ALA A 695 -3.78 45.76 0.64
CA ALA A 695 -4.87 45.04 1.29
C ALA A 695 -4.54 44.82 2.78
N ILE A 696 -5.57 44.85 3.63
CA ILE A 696 -5.47 44.39 5.02
C ILE A 696 -5.77 42.89 5.11
N GLU A 697 -5.55 42.29 6.27
CA GLU A 697 -5.86 40.87 6.52
C GLU A 697 -7.31 40.51 6.13
N GLY A 698 -7.50 39.39 5.43
CA GLY A 698 -8.78 38.96 4.87
C GLY A 698 -9.12 39.52 3.47
N TYR A 699 -8.25 40.36 2.90
CA TYR A 699 -8.47 40.98 1.58
C TYR A 699 -7.26 40.79 0.65
N VAL A 700 -7.51 40.80 -0.66
CA VAL A 700 -6.46 40.88 -1.69
C VAL A 700 -6.78 42.00 -2.67
N LEU A 701 -5.74 42.61 -3.24
CA LEU A 701 -5.94 43.63 -4.27
C LEU A 701 -6.25 42.96 -5.61
N GLU A 702 -7.22 43.51 -6.35
CA GLU A 702 -7.55 43.06 -7.71
C GLU A 702 -6.29 43.05 -8.60
N GLU A 703 -6.11 41.99 -9.39
CA GLU A 703 -4.95 41.85 -10.25
C GLU A 703 -4.86 43.02 -11.25
N GLY A 704 -3.72 43.72 -11.25
CA GLY A 704 -3.51 44.90 -12.10
C GLY A 704 -4.08 46.21 -11.57
N ALA A 705 -4.69 46.23 -10.37
CA ALA A 705 -5.14 47.47 -9.75
C ALA A 705 -3.98 48.44 -9.49
N ALA A 706 -4.24 49.74 -9.63
CA ALA A 706 -3.27 50.76 -9.29
C ALA A 706 -3.08 50.80 -7.76
N THR A 707 -1.85 50.63 -7.30
CA THR A 707 -1.51 50.59 -5.86
C THR A 707 -0.57 51.70 -5.44
N SER A 708 -0.16 52.57 -6.36
CA SER A 708 0.73 53.69 -6.07
C SER A 708 0.43 54.89 -6.96
N TRP A 709 0.35 56.07 -6.35
CA TRP A 709 0.13 57.35 -7.01
C TRP A 709 1.11 58.38 -6.48
N THR A 710 1.80 59.07 -7.37
CA THR A 710 2.79 60.09 -7.00
C THR A 710 2.41 61.43 -7.59
N HIS A 711 2.48 62.48 -6.77
CA HIS A 711 2.29 63.86 -7.19
C HIS A 711 3.38 64.76 -6.62
N THR A 712 3.74 65.83 -7.32
CA THR A 712 4.71 66.83 -6.82
C THR A 712 4.00 68.17 -6.80
N PHE A 713 3.78 68.71 -5.60
CA PHE A 713 3.11 69.99 -5.38
C PHE A 713 4.08 71.16 -5.64
N ASP A 714 3.58 72.23 -6.27
CA ASP A 714 4.39 73.38 -6.66
C ASP A 714 4.82 74.25 -5.47
N ALA A 715 6.07 74.71 -5.49
CA ALA A 715 6.64 75.48 -4.38
C ALA A 715 6.11 76.93 -4.33
N THR A 716 5.71 77.38 -3.15
CA THR A 716 5.39 78.80 -2.87
C THR A 716 6.56 79.73 -3.22
N SER A 717 6.48 80.44 -4.35
CA SER A 717 7.42 81.53 -4.66
C SER A 717 7.06 82.77 -3.83
N LYS A 718 7.77 83.02 -2.73
CA LYS A 718 7.72 84.32 -2.03
C LYS A 718 8.66 85.32 -2.72
N SER A 719 8.10 86.39 -3.29
CA SER A 719 8.87 87.59 -3.64
C SER A 719 8.85 88.57 -2.46
N ASP A 720 9.99 88.74 -1.79
CA ASP A 720 10.18 89.79 -0.79
C ASP A 720 11.01 90.93 -1.40
N ASP A 721 10.35 92.07 -1.64
CA ASP A 721 10.99 93.38 -1.82
C ASP A 721 10.92 94.18 -0.50
N LYS A 722 11.91 95.04 -0.36
CA LYS A 722 12.50 95.65 0.82
C LYS A 722 11.60 96.55 1.68
N THR A 723 12.13 96.70 2.90
CA THR A 723 12.34 97.93 3.70
C THR A 723 11.36 98.37 4.79
N LYS A 724 11.97 98.56 5.97
CA LYS A 724 11.78 99.57 7.05
C LYS A 724 10.98 99.19 8.30
N ASP A 725 11.78 98.88 9.33
CA ASP A 725 11.72 99.25 10.77
C ASP A 725 11.27 100.72 11.04
N PRO A 726 10.95 101.20 12.28
CA PRO A 726 10.79 100.52 13.59
C PRO A 726 9.56 100.99 14.44
N THR A 727 9.45 100.39 15.64
CA THR A 727 9.11 100.98 16.97
C THR A 727 7.84 100.49 17.71
N ASP A 728 8.12 100.07 18.96
CA ASP A 728 7.36 100.17 20.25
C ASP A 728 5.87 99.81 20.26
N ASP A 729 5.33 99.05 21.21
CA ASP A 729 5.50 99.17 22.66
C ASP A 729 4.88 97.94 23.36
N LYS A 730 5.40 97.55 24.53
CA LYS A 730 4.79 96.57 25.45
C LYS A 730 4.23 97.35 26.64
N PRO A 731 3.14 96.94 27.32
CA PRO A 731 3.37 96.06 28.49
C PRO A 731 2.19 95.18 28.97
N GLY A 732 2.56 94.12 29.72
CA GLY A 732 1.83 93.56 30.87
C GLY A 732 0.66 92.59 30.60
N ALA A 733 0.30 91.63 31.46
CA ALA A 733 0.87 91.02 32.66
C ALA A 733 -0.06 89.86 33.09
N GLY A 734 0.49 88.83 33.74
CA GLY A 734 -0.23 87.88 34.63
C GLY A 734 -0.77 86.60 33.97
N GLY A 735 -0.55 85.39 34.48
CA GLY A 735 0.15 84.93 35.67
C GLY A 735 -0.04 83.42 35.87
N THR A 736 0.96 82.80 36.53
CA THR A 736 0.97 81.55 37.34
C THR A 736 0.65 80.22 36.63
N ASP A 737 1.62 79.31 36.47
CA ASP A 737 2.15 78.32 37.44
C ASP A 737 1.06 77.25 37.77
N ASP A 738 1.27 75.93 37.78
CA ASP A 738 2.49 75.16 37.99
C ASP A 738 2.30 73.67 37.60
N LYS A 739 3.41 72.94 37.67
CA LYS A 739 3.73 71.61 37.15
C LYS A 739 3.12 70.37 37.85
N ALA A 740 3.06 69.30 37.04
CA ALA A 740 3.48 67.91 37.26
C ALA A 740 2.84 67.00 38.34
N GLY A 741 2.55 65.76 37.94
CA GLY A 741 2.41 64.60 38.83
C GLY A 741 1.63 63.44 38.21
N GLY A 742 2.27 62.28 38.03
CA GLY A 742 1.72 61.11 37.34
C GLY A 742 0.95 60.07 38.18
N THR A 743 0.29 59.18 37.43
CA THR A 743 -0.07 57.75 37.67
C THR A 743 -0.83 57.32 38.94
N LYS A 744 -2.06 56.81 38.77
CA LYS A 744 -2.50 55.39 38.95
C LYS A 744 -4.04 55.22 38.93
N LYS A 745 -4.49 54.11 38.29
CA LYS A 745 -5.74 53.29 38.38
C LYS A 745 -7.03 53.87 39.01
N PRO A 746 -8.21 53.51 38.47
CA PRO A 746 -9.08 52.47 39.08
C PRO A 746 -9.77 51.55 38.03
N SER A 747 -9.85 50.21 38.18
CA SER A 747 -10.89 49.39 38.86
C SER A 747 -12.35 49.66 38.45
N GLY A 748 -12.99 48.67 37.81
CA GLY A 748 -14.44 48.60 37.58
C GLY A 748 -14.92 47.14 37.53
N ASN A 749 -15.86 46.81 38.42
CA ASN A 749 -16.49 45.50 38.65
C ASN A 749 -17.32 44.99 37.47
N LEU A 750 -17.32 43.68 37.25
CA LEU A 750 -18.36 42.96 36.50
C LEU A 750 -19.17 42.08 37.46
N ALA A 751 -20.49 42.20 37.37
CA ALA A 751 -21.47 41.47 38.16
C ALA A 751 -21.75 40.10 37.53
N LYS A 752 -21.86 39.08 38.39
CA LYS A 752 -22.37 37.74 38.07
C LYS A 752 -23.89 37.73 38.12
N THR A 753 -24.53 37.11 37.14
CA THR A 753 -25.83 36.46 37.28
C THR A 753 -25.79 35.15 36.50
N GLY A 754 -25.89 34.03 37.22
CA GLY A 754 -26.16 32.72 36.63
C GLY A 754 -27.66 32.48 36.56
N ALA A 755 -28.08 31.68 35.58
CA ALA A 755 -29.34 30.97 35.61
C ALA A 755 -29.18 29.64 34.84
N ASP A 756 -29.89 28.67 35.38
CA ASP A 756 -29.77 27.22 35.27
C ASP A 756 -30.81 26.69 34.25
N LEU A 757 -30.42 25.80 33.35
CA LEU A 757 -31.28 24.99 32.48
C LEU A 757 -30.49 23.69 32.25
N GLY A 758 -30.89 22.49 32.71
CA GLY A 758 -32.20 21.89 32.59
C GLY A 758 -32.10 20.70 31.64
N THR A 759 -31.45 19.62 32.07
CA THR A 759 -31.26 18.37 31.33
C THR A 759 -32.61 17.73 30.98
N SER A 760 -32.87 17.48 29.69
CA SER A 760 -33.93 16.59 29.22
C SER A 760 -33.36 15.55 28.26
N THR A 761 -33.36 14.31 28.72
CA THR A 761 -33.00 13.11 27.98
C THR A 761 -34.13 12.78 27.01
N ILE A 762 -33.86 12.78 25.70
CA ILE A 762 -34.77 12.24 24.68
C ILE A 762 -34.18 10.93 24.18
N ALA A 763 -34.90 9.84 24.40
CA ALA A 763 -34.60 8.53 23.85
C ALA A 763 -35.11 8.47 22.40
N VAL A 764 -34.20 8.24 21.46
CA VAL A 764 -34.52 8.00 20.04
C VAL A 764 -34.53 6.49 19.80
N THR A 765 -35.68 5.98 19.39
CA THR A 765 -35.88 4.58 18.97
C THR A 765 -35.53 4.48 17.48
N ILE A 766 -34.47 3.74 17.15
CA ILE A 766 -34.03 3.46 15.78
C ILE A 766 -34.99 2.45 15.13
N LEU A 767 -35.58 2.81 13.98
CA LEU A 767 -36.38 1.94 13.14
C LEU A 767 -35.52 1.46 11.95
N LEU A 768 -35.10 0.20 11.98
CA LEU A 768 -34.42 -0.47 10.86
C LEU A 768 -35.42 -0.71 9.71
N LEU A 769 -35.17 -0.10 8.55
CA LEU A 769 -35.81 -0.45 7.28
C LEU A 769 -34.78 -1.12 6.37
N ALA A 770 -34.93 -2.43 6.19
CA ALA A 770 -34.23 -3.21 5.18
C ALA A 770 -35.13 -3.36 3.94
N ALA A 771 -34.64 -2.93 2.78
CA ALA A 771 -35.18 -3.25 1.46
C ALA A 771 -33.98 -3.46 0.51
N GLY A 772 -33.87 -4.49 -0.33
CA GLY A 772 -34.84 -5.52 -0.67
C GLY A 772 -34.16 -6.82 -1.12
N GLY A 773 -34.75 -7.94 -0.71
CA GLY A 773 -34.44 -9.28 -1.17
C GLY A 773 -35.59 -9.85 -2.00
N LEU A 774 -35.24 -10.30 -3.18
CA LEU A 774 -36.05 -10.85 -4.26
C LEU A 774 -37.03 -11.96 -3.81
N LEU A 775 -38.32 -11.78 -4.08
CA LEU A 775 -39.40 -12.72 -3.72
C LEU A 775 -39.61 -13.76 -4.84
N VAL A 776 -39.01 -14.95 -4.72
CA VAL A 776 -39.35 -16.12 -5.54
C VAL A 776 -40.43 -16.95 -4.85
N ARG A 777 -41.66 -16.90 -5.38
CA ARG A 777 -42.78 -17.77 -4.96
C ARG A 777 -42.55 -19.21 -5.44
N ARG A 778 -42.30 -20.15 -4.53
CA ARG A 778 -42.41 -21.60 -4.80
C ARG A 778 -43.65 -22.17 -4.12
N LYS A 779 -44.60 -22.67 -4.92
CA LYS A 779 -45.81 -23.38 -4.49
C LYS A 779 -45.44 -24.70 -3.80
N ILE A 780 -45.99 -24.89 -2.60
CA ILE A 780 -46.02 -26.17 -1.89
C ILE A 780 -47.16 -27.04 -2.45
N LYS A 781 -46.85 -28.31 -2.74
CA LYS A 781 -47.79 -29.43 -2.74
C LYS A 781 -47.03 -30.67 -2.24
N GLY A 782 -47.54 -31.29 -1.17
CA GLY A 782 -47.14 -32.60 -0.68
C GLY A 782 -46.36 -32.54 0.61
#